data_AF-A0A0G3M3A4-F1
#
_entry.id   AF-A0A0G3M3A4-F1
#
_cell.length_a   1.000
_cell.length_b   1.000
_cell.length_c   1.000
_cell.angle_alpha   90.00
_cell.angle_beta   90.00
_cell.angle_gamma   90.00
#
_symmetry.space_group_name_H-M   'P 1'
#
loop_
_entity.id
_entity.type
_entity.pdbx_description
1 polymer ?
#
loop_
_entity_poly.entity_id
_entity_poly.type
_entity_poly.pdbx_seq_one_letter_code
_entity_poly.pdbx_strand_id
1 'polypeptide(L)'
;MRKSLFAIGLLAISYSVQAQILCHVDTDARMYVSEGTLVYSGGGVQTKGTGLVDVHGNVMVVGATGDAFRTIADNGQPKLDGGNIILRLNTPASFATSTYGQLYIDGLSQSNITGIVTKEFRTTSQGSGNYFQQIALPFFGKALSSLSTELGKNFDTGRYSNPILKWNNTNAVSDHFTSLATTTSDGSGYYMLKVSNDDWNPSAPASGTVFAVNGAPYAQFASATTLQNGGNVDFGTNGNNNNAYNEKYNTYLDDSFEFTASPWAGTFGKNFYQFGNPFLTNIDLSKIGYDEGGVSDGNAVTNIWGVEYDPGTIHTLPNGSTYATGSKIVTYQPTGNGVAPAGDVDLVVIKPMQSFKMKLRDNTSQTLNFNTLRRFKQTARAAGTDYSVTAARSAQNTSRGSLKQLGIIGLDANGNEIGRTYYVVSPTSATGHQVSIATTIQASAGKNLFGTFEEDINGGYDNNNTNYWLYINEANESNFQGKNVKLVNYYLDKVKSYKFEVRENAELIPAGAHQLSSGIGFYYKAENGTLVQAKQGDIVPANTTEADLYYGAPSEITLANKEKKVAPSRTLVVYDPSITNYIVRFDPNWKKADIEVYDMSGKLVISKKAVDASRDFVIELNNSVKNSYVVKIVSDKGETVNTKILK
;
A
#
# COMPACT_ATOMS: atom_id res chain seq x y z
N MET A 1 10.49 3.61 31.99
CA MET A 1 9.38 4.58 32.05
C MET A 1 9.05 4.85 33.51
N ARG A 2 8.87 6.11 33.91
CA ARG A 2 8.24 6.39 35.21
C ARG A 2 6.81 5.85 35.14
N LYS A 3 6.50 4.82 35.92
CA LYS A 3 5.12 4.42 36.20
C LYS A 3 4.45 5.64 36.83
N SER A 4 3.69 6.38 36.03
CA SER A 4 2.94 7.52 36.52
C SER A 4 1.70 6.96 37.19
N LEU A 5 1.82 6.67 38.49
CA LEU A 5 0.70 6.49 39.38
C LEU A 5 -0.14 7.78 39.29
N PHE A 6 -1.46 7.63 39.07
CA PHE A 6 -2.50 8.68 39.02
C PHE A 6 -2.06 10.05 39.57
N ALA A 7 -1.64 10.95 38.68
CA ALA A 7 -1.42 12.36 39.01
C ALA A 7 -2.63 13.20 38.55
N ILE A 8 -3.64 13.22 39.42
CA ILE A 8 -4.61 14.28 39.72
C ILE A 8 -4.93 15.26 38.58
N GLY A 9 -6.04 15.00 37.88
CA GLY A 9 -6.87 16.00 37.21
C GLY A 9 -8.33 15.66 37.51
N LEU A 10 -8.96 16.43 38.41
CA LEU A 10 -10.35 16.39 38.89
C LEU A 10 -11.26 15.32 38.25
N LEU A 11 -11.27 14.08 38.78
CA LEU A 11 -12.14 12.99 38.30
C LEU A 11 -12.77 12.25 39.48
N ALA A 12 -14.09 12.35 39.60
CA ALA A 12 -14.89 11.54 40.52
C ALA A 12 -15.06 10.14 39.92
N ILE A 13 -14.06 9.27 40.08
CA ILE A 13 -14.16 7.84 39.78
C ILE A 13 -14.55 7.13 41.08
N SER A 14 -15.78 6.59 41.15
CA SER A 14 -16.17 5.67 42.21
C SER A 14 -15.74 4.26 41.82
N TYR A 15 -14.74 3.69 42.50
CA TYR A 15 -14.44 2.27 42.41
C TYR A 15 -15.66 1.47 42.87
N SER A 16 -16.32 0.74 41.96
CA SER A 16 -17.47 -0.11 42.29
C SER A 16 -17.04 -1.44 42.88
N VAL A 17 -17.68 -1.89 43.96
CA VAL A 17 -17.43 -3.19 44.62
C VAL A 17 -18.14 -4.36 43.89
N GLN A 18 -18.50 -4.16 42.61
CA GLN A 18 -19.09 -5.21 41.78
C GLN A 18 -17.93 -5.98 41.12
N ALA A 19 -17.79 -7.27 41.43
CA ALA A 19 -16.67 -8.12 41.03
C ALA A 19 -16.41 -8.25 39.50
N GLN A 20 -17.25 -7.65 38.65
CA GLN A 20 -17.13 -7.67 37.18
C GLN A 20 -16.69 -6.33 36.56
N ILE A 21 -16.76 -5.20 37.28
CA ILE A 21 -16.51 -3.85 36.75
C ILE A 21 -15.57 -3.09 37.69
N LEU A 22 -14.39 -2.74 37.19
CA LEU A 22 -13.37 -2.00 37.93
C LEU A 22 -13.46 -0.49 37.69
N CYS A 23 -13.72 -0.07 36.44
CA CYS A 23 -13.87 1.33 36.06
C CYS A 23 -15.32 1.62 35.71
N HIS A 24 -15.93 2.60 36.39
CA HIS A 24 -17.30 3.01 36.14
C HIS A 24 -17.38 4.53 35.95
N VAL A 25 -17.98 4.97 34.85
CA VAL A 25 -18.29 6.38 34.59
C VAL A 25 -19.81 6.56 34.63
N ASP A 26 -20.30 7.15 35.73
CA ASP A 26 -21.73 7.30 35.99
C ASP A 26 -22.34 8.44 35.15
N THR A 27 -23.65 8.57 35.21
CA THR A 27 -24.43 9.62 34.55
C THR A 27 -23.85 11.00 34.87
N ASP A 28 -23.73 11.83 33.84
CA ASP A 28 -23.14 13.18 33.84
C ASP A 28 -21.64 13.28 34.17
N ALA A 29 -20.97 12.16 34.50
CA ALA A 29 -19.52 12.13 34.68
C ALA A 29 -18.79 12.19 33.32
N ARG A 30 -17.63 12.83 33.29
CA ARG A 30 -16.77 12.92 32.09
C ARG A 30 -15.35 12.51 32.40
N MET A 31 -14.86 11.52 31.67
CA MET A 31 -13.48 11.07 31.66
C MET A 31 -12.84 11.51 30.35
N TYR A 32 -11.85 12.41 30.43
CA TYR A 32 -11.13 12.90 29.26
C TYR A 32 -9.74 12.25 29.21
N VAL A 33 -9.41 11.60 28.10
CA VAL A 33 -8.10 11.00 27.85
C VAL A 33 -7.39 11.81 26.78
N SER A 34 -6.42 12.62 27.19
CA SER A 34 -5.66 13.49 26.30
C SER A 34 -4.79 12.72 25.29
N GLU A 35 -4.50 13.34 24.15
CA GLU A 35 -3.57 12.81 23.17
C GLU A 35 -2.20 12.49 23.80
N GLY A 36 -1.60 11.36 23.42
CA GLY A 36 -0.32 10.89 23.97
C GLY A 36 -0.42 10.20 25.34
N THR A 37 -1.60 10.22 25.98
CA THR A 37 -1.84 9.51 27.24
C THR A 37 -2.25 8.06 27.00
N LEU A 38 -1.91 7.18 27.93
CA LEU A 38 -2.45 5.83 28.04
C LEU A 38 -3.18 5.68 29.37
N VAL A 39 -4.45 5.30 29.32
CA VAL A 39 -5.20 4.84 30.49
C VAL A 39 -5.31 3.33 30.45
N TYR A 40 -5.04 2.69 31.58
CA TYR A 40 -5.08 1.24 31.74
C TYR A 40 -6.14 0.84 32.76
N SER A 41 -7.02 -0.09 32.37
CA SER A 41 -7.92 -0.82 33.26
C SER A 41 -7.53 -2.29 33.25
N GLY A 42 -7.18 -2.83 34.42
CA GLY A 42 -6.91 -4.26 34.61
C GLY A 42 -8.17 -5.10 34.92
N GLY A 43 -9.35 -4.59 34.55
CA GLY A 43 -10.65 -5.21 34.80
C GLY A 43 -11.75 -4.54 33.98
N GLY A 44 -13.01 -4.95 34.21
CA GLY A 44 -14.15 -4.47 33.43
C GLY A 44 -14.36 -2.94 33.44
N VAL A 45 -14.95 -2.42 32.38
CA VAL A 45 -15.26 -0.99 32.20
C VAL A 45 -16.74 -0.81 31.89
N GLN A 46 -17.38 0.12 32.58
CA GLN A 46 -18.78 0.47 32.36
C GLN A 46 -18.98 1.97 32.27
N THR A 47 -19.88 2.38 31.38
CA THR A 47 -20.45 3.73 31.39
C THR A 47 -21.96 3.65 31.60
N LYS A 48 -22.54 4.65 32.26
CA LYS A 48 -23.98 4.71 32.55
C LYS A 48 -24.59 6.03 32.11
N GLY A 49 -25.81 5.97 31.56
CA GLY A 49 -26.60 7.15 31.19
C GLY A 49 -25.85 8.04 30.20
N THR A 50 -25.61 9.30 30.61
CA THR A 50 -24.85 10.32 29.88
C THR A 50 -23.34 10.32 30.20
N GLY A 51 -22.87 9.38 31.03
CA GLY A 51 -21.46 9.23 31.39
C GLY A 51 -20.57 9.07 30.15
N LEU A 52 -19.57 9.93 30.04
CA LEU A 52 -18.76 10.10 28.84
C LEU A 52 -17.29 9.75 29.10
N VAL A 53 -16.72 8.90 28.26
CA VAL A 53 -15.30 8.64 28.10
C VAL A 53 -14.87 9.22 26.75
N ASP A 54 -14.26 10.39 26.81
CA ASP A 54 -13.81 11.15 25.65
C ASP A 54 -12.32 10.88 25.38
N VAL A 55 -12.01 10.10 24.35
CA VAL A 55 -10.68 9.52 24.13
C VAL A 55 -10.00 10.18 22.93
N HIS A 56 -8.97 10.99 23.22
CA HIS A 56 -8.00 11.51 22.25
C HIS A 56 -6.68 10.73 22.26
N GLY A 57 -6.35 10.10 23.40
CA GLY A 57 -5.17 9.24 23.59
C GLY A 57 -5.47 7.76 23.39
N ASN A 58 -5.01 6.93 24.33
CA ASN A 58 -5.15 5.49 24.27
C ASN A 58 -5.81 4.96 25.54
N VAL A 59 -6.70 3.99 25.38
CA VAL A 59 -7.32 3.25 26.48
C VAL A 59 -7.03 1.77 26.29
N MET A 60 -6.58 1.12 27.34
CA MET A 60 -6.32 -0.31 27.39
C MET A 60 -7.19 -0.94 28.46
N VAL A 61 -7.97 -1.95 28.08
CA VAL A 61 -8.80 -2.77 28.96
C VAL A 61 -8.30 -4.19 28.86
N VAL A 62 -7.68 -4.67 29.94
CA VAL A 62 -7.23 -6.06 30.06
C VAL A 62 -8.02 -6.67 31.21
N GLY A 63 -9.07 -7.40 30.86
CA GLY A 63 -9.91 -8.08 31.83
C GLY A 63 -9.52 -9.54 32.02
N ALA A 64 -10.19 -10.18 32.96
CA ALA A 64 -10.17 -11.62 33.19
C ALA A 64 -11.57 -12.22 33.01
N THR A 65 -11.66 -13.54 33.20
CA THR A 65 -12.94 -14.25 33.17
C THR A 65 -13.91 -13.65 34.20
N GLY A 66 -15.04 -13.13 33.73
CA GLY A 66 -16.06 -12.49 34.57
C GLY A 66 -16.11 -10.97 34.45
N ASP A 67 -15.04 -10.34 33.98
CA ASP A 67 -15.05 -8.91 33.64
C ASP A 67 -15.91 -8.63 32.39
N ALA A 68 -16.36 -7.38 32.25
CA ALA A 68 -17.15 -6.95 31.11
C ALA A 68 -16.85 -5.53 30.66
N PHE A 69 -17.12 -5.25 29.38
CA PHE A 69 -17.08 -3.92 28.78
C PHE A 69 -18.49 -3.52 28.35
N ARG A 70 -19.10 -2.52 29.02
CA ARG A 70 -20.54 -2.25 28.91
C ARG A 70 -20.88 -0.76 28.82
N THR A 71 -21.94 -0.46 28.08
CA THR A 71 -22.67 0.82 28.08
C THR A 71 -24.08 0.52 28.55
N ILE A 72 -24.55 1.18 29.62
CA ILE A 72 -25.89 0.98 30.16
C ILE A 72 -26.65 2.31 30.24
N ALA A 73 -27.97 2.26 30.13
CA ALA A 73 -28.85 3.40 30.39
C ALA A 73 -29.05 3.60 31.91
N ASP A 74 -29.68 4.70 32.31
CA ASP A 74 -29.93 5.00 33.74
C ASP A 74 -30.72 3.92 34.47
N ASN A 75 -31.59 3.21 33.74
CA ASN A 75 -32.38 2.08 34.23
C ASN A 75 -31.62 0.74 34.25
N GLY A 76 -30.31 0.74 33.96
CA GLY A 76 -29.46 -0.44 33.95
C GLY A 76 -29.57 -1.34 32.71
N GLN A 77 -30.43 -1.00 31.73
CA GLN A 77 -30.54 -1.75 30.48
C GLN A 77 -29.37 -1.44 29.52
N PRO A 78 -29.03 -2.33 28.56
CA PRO A 78 -28.01 -2.05 27.56
C PRO A 78 -28.32 -0.76 26.79
N LYS A 79 -27.33 0.12 26.68
CA LYS A 79 -27.40 1.34 25.87
C LYS A 79 -26.70 1.12 24.54
N LEU A 80 -27.44 1.22 23.43
CA LEU A 80 -27.02 0.74 22.10
C LEU A 80 -26.76 1.86 21.07
N ASP A 81 -27.05 3.11 21.40
CA ASP A 81 -27.02 4.28 20.52
C ASP A 81 -25.65 4.98 20.47
N GLY A 82 -24.68 4.56 21.30
CA GLY A 82 -23.34 5.13 21.36
C GLY A 82 -23.26 6.44 22.16
N GLY A 83 -22.19 7.20 21.93
CA GLY A 83 -21.97 8.51 22.56
C GLY A 83 -21.40 8.48 23.98
N ASN A 84 -21.31 7.31 24.63
CA ASN A 84 -20.67 7.18 25.95
C ASN A 84 -19.15 7.01 25.86
N ILE A 85 -18.65 6.28 24.88
CA ILE A 85 -17.22 6.05 24.71
C ILE A 85 -16.88 6.52 23.31
N ILE A 86 -16.17 7.64 23.19
CA ILE A 86 -15.91 8.30 21.92
C ILE A 86 -14.42 8.28 21.63
N LEU A 87 -14.05 7.66 20.51
CA LEU A 87 -12.69 7.65 19.97
C LEU A 87 -12.53 8.79 18.96
N ARG A 88 -11.93 9.88 19.42
CA ARG A 88 -11.84 11.14 18.69
C ARG A 88 -10.86 11.08 17.54
N LEU A 89 -11.13 11.84 16.49
CA LEU A 89 -10.14 12.22 15.48
C LEU A 89 -9.56 13.57 15.93
N ASN A 90 -8.30 13.59 16.35
CA ASN A 90 -7.75 14.73 17.09
C ASN A 90 -7.64 16.02 16.26
N THR A 91 -7.34 15.89 14.96
CA THR A 91 -7.24 17.00 14.03
C THR A 91 -8.06 16.74 12.76
N PRO A 92 -9.41 16.85 12.82
CA PRO A 92 -10.28 16.51 11.68
C PRO A 92 -9.99 17.30 10.40
N ALA A 93 -9.54 18.55 10.53
CA ALA A 93 -9.14 19.37 9.39
C ALA A 93 -7.95 18.78 8.60
N SER A 94 -7.11 17.99 9.28
CA SER A 94 -5.89 17.36 8.74
C SER A 94 -5.96 15.83 8.88
N PHE A 95 -7.15 15.25 8.62
CA PHE A 95 -7.47 13.86 8.96
C PHE A 95 -6.46 12.81 8.45
N ALA A 96 -5.83 13.04 7.29
CA ALA A 96 -4.87 12.11 6.70
C ALA A 96 -3.66 11.83 7.61
N THR A 97 -3.18 12.87 8.31
CA THR A 97 -2.04 12.81 9.24
C THR A 97 -2.47 12.87 10.71
N SER A 98 -3.77 12.97 10.99
CA SER A 98 -4.31 13.07 12.34
C SER A 98 -4.05 11.81 13.16
N THR A 99 -3.70 12.02 14.42
CA THR A 99 -3.82 10.99 15.46
C THR A 99 -5.29 10.83 15.88
N TYR A 100 -5.58 9.81 16.66
CA TYR A 100 -6.94 9.51 17.09
C TYR A 100 -6.95 8.69 18.37
N GLY A 101 -8.08 8.75 19.07
CA GLY A 101 -8.40 7.89 20.20
C GLY A 101 -8.36 6.42 19.83
N GLN A 102 -7.68 5.60 20.62
CA GLN A 102 -7.60 4.15 20.41
C GLN A 102 -8.07 3.37 21.62
N LEU A 103 -8.67 2.21 21.37
CA LEU A 103 -9.16 1.30 22.39
C LEU A 103 -8.63 -0.11 22.14
N TYR A 104 -7.87 -0.61 23.10
CA TYR A 104 -7.40 -1.99 23.16
C TYR A 104 -8.25 -2.75 24.19
N ILE A 105 -8.85 -3.87 23.79
CA ILE A 105 -9.58 -4.78 24.68
C ILE A 105 -8.97 -6.18 24.58
N ASP A 106 -8.72 -6.79 25.72
CA ASP A 106 -8.10 -8.11 25.81
C ASP A 106 -8.57 -8.88 27.04
N GLY A 107 -8.48 -10.21 26.97
CA GLY A 107 -8.90 -11.11 28.05
C GLY A 107 -10.43 -11.23 28.26
N LEU A 108 -11.24 -10.47 27.52
CA LEU A 108 -12.70 -10.57 27.55
C LEU A 108 -13.23 -11.46 26.41
N SER A 109 -14.26 -12.27 26.70
CA SER A 109 -15.01 -12.96 25.65
C SER A 109 -15.91 -11.97 24.90
N GLN A 110 -16.23 -12.24 23.64
CA GLN A 110 -17.11 -11.37 22.85
C GLN A 110 -18.48 -11.15 23.50
N SER A 111 -19.02 -12.16 24.20
CA SER A 111 -20.29 -12.06 24.94
C SER A 111 -20.27 -11.04 26.07
N ASN A 112 -19.10 -10.72 26.61
CA ASN A 112 -18.91 -9.77 27.70
C ASN A 112 -18.62 -8.35 27.21
N ILE A 113 -18.55 -8.15 25.89
CA ILE A 113 -18.37 -6.85 25.25
C ILE A 113 -19.72 -6.43 24.65
N THR A 114 -20.51 -5.72 25.45
CA THR A 114 -21.80 -5.15 25.03
C THR A 114 -21.76 -3.63 24.91
N GLY A 115 -20.65 -3.01 25.32
CA GLY A 115 -20.45 -1.57 25.25
C GLY A 115 -20.33 -1.06 23.82
N ILE A 116 -21.11 -0.02 23.50
CA ILE A 116 -21.06 0.64 22.19
C ILE A 116 -20.04 1.77 22.21
N VAL A 117 -19.10 1.70 21.27
CA VAL A 117 -18.07 2.71 21.06
C VAL A 117 -18.42 3.51 19.81
N THR A 118 -18.34 4.84 19.93
CA THR A 118 -18.41 5.77 18.81
C THR A 118 -17.01 6.03 18.29
N LYS A 119 -16.73 5.67 17.03
CA LYS A 119 -15.50 6.07 16.33
C LYS A 119 -15.78 7.25 15.43
N GLU A 120 -15.06 8.35 15.66
CA GLU A 120 -15.06 9.46 14.70
C GLU A 120 -14.29 9.04 13.44
N PHE A 121 -14.93 9.16 12.29
CA PHE A 121 -14.45 8.64 11.02
C PHE A 121 -14.38 9.73 9.96
N ARG A 122 -13.25 9.79 9.25
CA ARG A 122 -13.01 10.60 8.06
C ARG A 122 -11.82 9.99 7.34
N THR A 123 -11.90 9.83 6.02
CA THR A 123 -10.81 9.23 5.23
C THR A 123 -10.76 9.85 3.84
N THR A 124 -9.65 9.62 3.13
CA THR A 124 -9.46 10.11 1.77
C THR A 124 -10.46 9.44 0.83
N SER A 125 -11.13 10.23 0.00
CA SER A 125 -11.97 9.72 -1.07
C SER A 125 -11.10 8.94 -2.05
N GLN A 126 -11.44 7.67 -2.25
CA GLN A 126 -10.71 6.80 -3.16
C GLN A 126 -11.12 7.02 -4.62
N GLY A 127 -12.01 7.94 -4.95
CA GLY A 127 -12.41 8.17 -6.34
C GLY A 127 -13.29 9.39 -6.52
N SER A 128 -13.80 9.55 -7.73
CA SER A 128 -14.78 10.56 -8.12
C SER A 128 -15.83 9.97 -9.06
N GLY A 129 -17.05 10.51 -9.03
CA GLY A 129 -18.19 10.00 -9.75
C GLY A 129 -18.69 8.69 -9.13
N ASN A 130 -18.45 7.58 -9.82
CA ASN A 130 -18.84 6.24 -9.36
C ASN A 130 -17.58 5.48 -8.93
N TYR A 131 -17.54 4.96 -7.70
CA TYR A 131 -16.44 4.15 -7.20
C TYR A 131 -16.86 3.37 -5.95
N PHE A 132 -15.99 2.52 -5.43
CA PHE A 132 -16.24 1.78 -4.19
C PHE A 132 -15.24 2.22 -3.12
N GLN A 133 -15.70 2.90 -2.07
CA GLN A 133 -14.87 3.22 -0.93
C GLN A 133 -14.60 1.97 -0.11
N GLN A 134 -13.33 1.56 -0.05
CA GLN A 134 -12.84 0.42 0.69
C GLN A 134 -12.64 0.80 2.16
N ILE A 135 -13.22 0.01 3.06
CA ILE A 135 -13.18 0.25 4.51
C ILE A 135 -13.11 -1.08 5.29
N ALA A 136 -12.80 -0.97 6.57
CA ALA A 136 -13.03 -2.00 7.57
C ALA A 136 -14.13 -1.59 8.54
N LEU A 137 -14.80 -2.58 9.14
CA LEU A 137 -15.81 -2.37 10.18
C LEU A 137 -15.38 -3.13 11.45
N PRO A 138 -14.60 -2.51 12.36
CA PRO A 138 -14.07 -3.15 13.57
C PRO A 138 -15.14 -3.28 14.68
N PHE A 139 -16.37 -3.59 14.30
CA PHE A 139 -17.51 -3.71 15.19
C PHE A 139 -18.21 -5.06 15.01
N PHE A 140 -18.35 -5.81 16.08
CA PHE A 140 -19.09 -7.06 16.14
C PHE A 140 -20.60 -6.81 16.20
N GLY A 141 -21.39 -7.59 15.47
CA GLY A 141 -22.84 -7.53 15.54
C GLY A 141 -23.46 -6.23 14.99
N LYS A 142 -22.69 -5.42 14.26
CA LYS A 142 -23.16 -4.14 13.71
C LYS A 142 -24.13 -4.40 12.56
N ALA A 143 -25.36 -3.94 12.69
CA ALA A 143 -26.34 -3.96 11.61
C ALA A 143 -25.90 -3.03 10.47
N LEU A 144 -25.83 -3.53 9.24
CA LEU A 144 -25.38 -2.75 8.09
C LEU A 144 -26.29 -1.55 7.78
N SER A 145 -27.59 -1.66 8.08
CA SER A 145 -28.57 -0.58 7.94
C SER A 145 -28.22 0.67 8.74
N SER A 146 -27.50 0.53 9.87
CA SER A 146 -27.09 1.67 10.69
C SER A 146 -26.11 2.60 9.97
N LEU A 147 -25.33 2.08 9.01
CA LEU A 147 -24.35 2.88 8.27
C LEU A 147 -24.99 3.98 7.44
N SER A 148 -26.24 3.80 7.00
CA SER A 148 -26.90 4.81 6.18
C SER A 148 -27.07 6.13 6.95
N THR A 149 -27.51 6.03 8.21
CA THR A 149 -27.69 7.20 9.08
C THR A 149 -26.34 7.76 9.54
N GLU A 150 -25.41 6.89 9.93
CA GLU A 150 -24.10 7.32 10.49
C GLU A 150 -23.19 7.98 9.46
N LEU A 151 -23.28 7.57 8.20
CA LEU A 151 -22.50 8.13 7.09
C LEU A 151 -23.28 9.18 6.28
N GLY A 152 -24.57 9.35 6.55
CA GLY A 152 -25.43 10.27 5.81
C GLY A 152 -25.59 9.89 4.33
N LYS A 153 -25.68 8.58 4.04
CA LYS A 153 -25.79 8.03 2.68
C LYS A 153 -26.84 6.92 2.64
N ASN A 154 -27.63 6.85 1.57
CA ASN A 154 -28.62 5.79 1.43
C ASN A 154 -28.00 4.54 0.79
N PHE A 155 -27.78 3.49 1.59
CA PHE A 155 -27.46 2.15 1.08
C PHE A 155 -28.72 1.32 0.83
N ASP A 156 -28.64 0.40 -0.12
CA ASP A 156 -29.71 -0.54 -0.48
C ASP A 156 -29.15 -1.97 -0.69
N THR A 157 -30.03 -2.91 -1.03
CA THR A 157 -29.70 -4.32 -1.24
C THR A 157 -29.42 -4.67 -2.70
N GLY A 158 -29.51 -3.71 -3.63
CA GLY A 158 -29.30 -3.99 -5.04
C GLY A 158 -27.81 -3.93 -5.39
N ARG A 159 -27.26 -5.04 -5.91
CA ARG A 159 -25.84 -5.16 -6.29
C ARG A 159 -25.35 -4.04 -7.22
N TYR A 160 -26.21 -3.53 -8.10
CA TYR A 160 -25.85 -2.51 -9.08
C TYR A 160 -26.38 -1.10 -8.75
N SER A 161 -27.10 -0.93 -7.63
CA SER A 161 -27.64 0.36 -7.14
C SER A 161 -26.69 1.01 -6.14
N ASN A 162 -26.98 1.05 -4.84
CA ASN A 162 -26.09 1.57 -3.78
C ASN A 162 -25.79 0.48 -2.72
N PRO A 163 -25.16 -0.64 -3.08
CA PRO A 163 -24.92 -1.72 -2.14
C PRO A 163 -23.80 -1.41 -1.16
N ILE A 164 -23.82 -2.16 -0.07
CA ILE A 164 -22.64 -2.50 0.70
C ILE A 164 -22.17 -3.87 0.19
N LEU A 165 -20.88 -3.99 -0.14
CA LEU A 165 -20.28 -5.25 -0.54
C LEU A 165 -19.25 -5.73 0.48
N LYS A 166 -19.07 -7.04 0.57
CA LYS A 166 -17.99 -7.68 1.35
C LYS A 166 -17.15 -8.55 0.43
N TRP A 167 -15.83 -8.45 0.51
CA TRP A 167 -14.95 -9.28 -0.30
C TRP A 167 -14.91 -10.73 0.19
N ASN A 168 -14.96 -11.67 -0.76
CA ASN A 168 -14.80 -13.10 -0.53
C ASN A 168 -13.45 -13.56 -1.08
N ASN A 169 -12.50 -13.81 -0.17
CA ASN A 169 -11.14 -14.18 -0.53
C ASN A 169 -11.06 -15.48 -1.33
N THR A 170 -11.83 -16.51 -0.99
CA THR A 170 -11.76 -17.81 -1.69
C THR A 170 -12.31 -17.72 -3.10
N ASN A 171 -13.45 -17.04 -3.27
CA ASN A 171 -14.12 -16.94 -4.56
C ASN A 171 -13.64 -15.75 -5.41
N ALA A 172 -12.76 -14.90 -4.86
CA ALA A 172 -12.29 -13.66 -5.47
C ALA A 172 -13.44 -12.81 -6.04
N VAL A 173 -14.47 -12.56 -5.22
CA VAL A 173 -15.66 -11.81 -5.61
C VAL A 173 -16.18 -10.94 -4.46
N SER A 174 -16.76 -9.79 -4.81
CA SER A 174 -17.46 -8.93 -3.87
C SER A 174 -18.90 -9.43 -3.70
N ASP A 175 -19.26 -9.97 -2.54
CA ASP A 175 -20.62 -10.40 -2.21
C ASP A 175 -21.48 -9.21 -1.78
N HIS A 176 -22.73 -9.16 -2.26
CA HIS A 176 -23.69 -8.14 -1.84
C HIS A 176 -24.61 -8.69 -0.74
N PHE A 177 -25.15 -7.80 0.09
CA PHE A 177 -26.11 -8.18 1.11
C PHE A 177 -27.54 -8.09 0.58
N THR A 178 -28.28 -9.18 0.66
CA THR A 178 -29.72 -9.22 0.32
C THR A 178 -30.62 -8.65 1.42
N SER A 179 -30.04 -8.39 2.60
CA SER A 179 -30.69 -7.71 3.73
C SER A 179 -29.68 -6.81 4.44
N LEU A 180 -30.02 -5.53 4.62
CA LEU A 180 -29.21 -4.60 5.42
C LEU A 180 -29.40 -4.80 6.92
N ALA A 181 -30.36 -5.62 7.35
CA ALA A 181 -30.47 -6.03 8.75
C ALA A 181 -29.40 -7.06 9.16
N THR A 182 -28.67 -7.63 8.19
CA THR A 182 -27.53 -8.51 8.47
C THR A 182 -26.51 -7.78 9.33
N THR A 183 -25.99 -8.50 10.33
CA THR A 183 -24.98 -7.99 11.25
C THR A 183 -23.59 -8.50 10.90
N THR A 184 -22.58 -7.68 11.12
CA THR A 184 -21.18 -8.08 10.99
C THR A 184 -20.84 -9.25 11.93
N SER A 185 -20.13 -10.25 11.40
CA SER A 185 -19.66 -11.42 12.16
C SER A 185 -18.19 -11.72 11.95
N ASP A 186 -17.59 -11.12 10.91
CA ASP A 186 -16.20 -11.31 10.51
C ASP A 186 -15.42 -10.01 10.74
N GLY A 187 -14.55 -10.02 11.75
CA GLY A 187 -13.80 -8.84 12.15
C GLY A 187 -12.74 -8.42 11.14
N SER A 188 -12.14 -9.36 10.40
CA SER A 188 -11.16 -9.03 9.36
C SER A 188 -11.82 -8.75 8.00
N GLY A 189 -13.15 -8.62 7.98
CA GLY A 189 -13.91 -8.36 6.77
C GLY A 189 -13.46 -7.08 6.06
N TYR A 190 -13.22 -7.22 4.75
CA TYR A 190 -13.01 -6.10 3.84
C TYR A 190 -14.35 -5.71 3.21
N TYR A 191 -14.75 -4.45 3.39
CA TYR A 191 -16.02 -3.92 2.92
C TYR A 191 -15.82 -2.84 1.87
N MET A 192 -16.75 -2.74 0.94
CA MET A 192 -16.79 -1.74 -0.12
C MET A 192 -18.13 -1.03 -0.09
N LEU A 193 -18.10 0.29 0.11
CA LEU A 193 -19.26 1.15 0.09
C LEU A 193 -19.36 1.82 -1.26
N LYS A 194 -20.40 1.53 -2.05
CA LYS A 194 -20.52 2.15 -3.37
C LYS A 194 -20.83 3.63 -3.26
N VAL A 195 -20.06 4.47 -3.91
CA VAL A 195 -20.36 5.89 -4.14
C VAL A 195 -20.91 6.03 -5.56
N SER A 196 -22.03 6.73 -5.69
CA SER A 196 -22.72 6.88 -6.96
C SER A 196 -22.87 8.36 -7.29
N ASN A 197 -22.28 8.81 -8.39
CA ASN A 197 -22.29 10.22 -8.82
C ASN A 197 -21.92 11.20 -7.69
N ASP A 198 -20.88 10.87 -6.91
CA ASP A 198 -20.41 11.67 -5.77
C ASP A 198 -21.49 11.95 -4.70
N ASP A 199 -22.50 11.09 -4.56
CA ASP A 199 -23.57 11.20 -3.57
C ASP A 199 -23.11 11.12 -2.11
N TRP A 200 -21.85 10.77 -1.87
CA TRP A 200 -21.21 10.75 -0.56
C TRP A 200 -19.72 11.04 -0.66
N ASN A 201 -19.20 11.84 0.27
CA ASN A 201 -17.80 12.18 0.34
C ASN A 201 -17.20 11.79 1.72
N PRO A 202 -16.39 10.73 1.80
CA PRO A 202 -15.78 10.30 3.07
C PRO A 202 -14.73 11.29 3.60
N SER A 203 -14.24 12.21 2.76
CA SER A 203 -13.29 13.27 3.13
C SER A 203 -13.96 14.56 3.55
N ALA A 204 -15.26 14.73 3.36
CA ALA A 204 -15.99 15.94 3.69
C ALA A 204 -17.43 15.60 4.10
N PRO A 205 -17.67 15.29 5.40
CA PRO A 205 -19.01 15.06 5.92
C PRO A 205 -19.95 16.23 5.58
N ALA A 206 -21.17 15.92 5.14
CA ALA A 206 -22.17 16.94 4.79
C ALA A 206 -22.68 17.72 6.02
N SER A 207 -22.57 17.14 7.21
CA SER A 207 -22.89 17.74 8.49
C SER A 207 -21.78 17.42 9.51
N GLY A 208 -21.40 18.40 10.32
CA GLY A 208 -20.30 18.28 11.28
C GLY A 208 -18.91 18.21 10.62
N THR A 209 -17.90 17.85 11.42
CA THR A 209 -16.49 17.78 10.98
C THR A 209 -16.00 16.35 10.75
N VAL A 210 -16.76 15.36 11.21
CA VAL A 210 -16.48 13.91 11.20
C VAL A 210 -17.78 13.13 11.10
N PHE A 211 -17.73 11.91 10.57
CA PHE A 211 -18.79 10.92 10.75
C PHE A 211 -18.66 10.24 12.12
N ALA A 212 -19.75 9.72 12.67
CA ALA A 212 -19.76 8.99 13.94
C ALA A 212 -20.30 7.58 13.71
N VAL A 213 -19.41 6.59 13.74
CA VAL A 213 -19.77 5.18 13.48
C VAL A 213 -19.77 4.43 14.80
N ASN A 214 -20.90 3.79 15.12
CA ASN A 214 -21.12 3.16 16.41
C ASN A 214 -21.14 1.64 16.29
N GLY A 215 -20.61 0.96 17.30
CA GLY A 215 -20.78 -0.48 17.44
C GLY A 215 -20.02 -1.05 18.63
N ALA A 216 -20.28 -2.33 18.94
CA ALA A 216 -19.51 -3.07 19.93
C ALA A 216 -18.17 -3.49 19.30
N PRO A 217 -17.01 -3.22 19.91
CA PRO A 217 -15.74 -3.65 19.37
C PRO A 217 -15.60 -5.18 19.34
N TYR A 218 -14.77 -5.69 18.44
CA TYR A 218 -14.37 -7.10 18.48
C TYR A 218 -13.49 -7.40 19.70
N ALA A 219 -13.73 -8.56 20.31
CA ALA A 219 -12.77 -9.20 21.21
C ALA A 219 -11.55 -9.69 20.42
N GLN A 220 -10.53 -10.17 21.15
CA GLN A 220 -9.44 -10.94 20.54
C GLN A 220 -10.00 -12.14 19.77
N PHE A 221 -9.38 -12.46 18.65
CA PHE A 221 -9.73 -13.62 17.84
C PHE A 221 -9.36 -14.91 18.59
N ALA A 222 -10.21 -15.93 18.49
CA ALA A 222 -9.95 -17.22 19.13
C ALA A 222 -8.77 -17.97 18.49
N SER A 223 -8.48 -17.69 17.22
CA SER A 223 -7.41 -18.34 16.46
C SER A 223 -6.84 -17.38 15.40
N ALA A 224 -5.62 -17.68 14.94
CA ALA A 224 -5.05 -17.02 13.76
C ALA A 224 -5.91 -17.32 12.52
N THR A 225 -5.89 -16.38 11.56
CA THR A 225 -6.56 -16.52 10.27
C THR A 225 -5.70 -17.40 9.36
N THR A 226 -6.28 -18.44 8.75
CA THR A 226 -5.59 -19.25 7.75
C THR A 226 -5.49 -18.50 6.43
N LEU A 227 -4.29 -18.46 5.86
CA LEU A 227 -4.01 -17.93 4.55
C LEU A 227 -3.75 -19.09 3.59
N GLN A 228 -4.82 -19.55 2.96
CA GLN A 228 -4.77 -20.57 1.92
C GLN A 228 -5.98 -20.41 0.99
N ASN A 229 -5.81 -20.77 -0.28
CA ASN A 229 -6.85 -20.84 -1.30
C ASN A 229 -7.50 -19.49 -1.62
N GLY A 230 -6.75 -18.38 -1.50
CA GLY A 230 -7.18 -17.08 -2.02
C GLY A 230 -7.35 -17.14 -3.55
N GLY A 231 -8.51 -16.71 -4.05
CA GLY A 231 -8.88 -16.78 -5.47
C GLY A 231 -8.91 -18.20 -6.03
N ASN A 232 -9.36 -19.19 -5.27
CA ASN A 232 -9.46 -20.59 -5.70
C ASN A 232 -10.62 -20.86 -6.69
N VAL A 233 -10.61 -20.14 -7.81
CA VAL A 233 -11.58 -20.22 -8.92
C VAL A 233 -10.85 -20.26 -10.25
N ASP A 234 -11.46 -20.78 -11.31
CA ASP A 234 -10.88 -20.65 -12.65
C ASP A 234 -11.24 -19.28 -13.25
N PHE A 235 -10.23 -18.41 -13.42
CA PHE A 235 -10.41 -17.10 -14.02
C PHE A 235 -10.58 -17.15 -15.55
N GLY A 236 -10.22 -18.26 -16.19
CA GLY A 236 -10.26 -18.42 -17.63
C GLY A 236 -9.24 -17.55 -18.37
N THR A 237 -9.17 -17.71 -19.70
CA THR A 237 -8.22 -16.96 -20.54
C THR A 237 -8.44 -15.45 -20.40
N ASN A 238 -7.40 -14.72 -20.00
CA ASN A 238 -7.44 -13.27 -19.76
C ASN A 238 -8.49 -12.82 -18.74
N GLY A 239 -8.87 -13.69 -17.79
CA GLY A 239 -9.85 -13.36 -16.75
C GLY A 239 -11.29 -13.25 -17.24
N ASN A 240 -11.62 -13.88 -18.38
CA ASN A 240 -12.94 -13.77 -19.01
C ASN A 240 -14.01 -14.70 -18.43
N ASN A 241 -13.69 -15.60 -17.52
CA ASN A 241 -14.72 -16.39 -16.86
C ASN A 241 -15.59 -15.49 -15.97
N ASN A 242 -16.84 -15.90 -15.81
CA ASN A 242 -17.80 -15.21 -14.97
C ASN A 242 -17.73 -15.72 -13.52
N ASN A 243 -17.95 -14.82 -12.57
CA ASN A 243 -18.24 -15.17 -11.18
C ASN A 243 -19.73 -15.56 -11.01
N ALA A 244 -20.14 -15.85 -9.77
CA ALA A 244 -21.51 -16.21 -9.43
C ALA A 244 -22.56 -15.11 -9.71
N TYR A 245 -22.13 -13.88 -10.00
CA TYR A 245 -22.98 -12.74 -10.33
C TYR A 245 -22.96 -12.37 -11.82
N ASN A 246 -22.37 -13.21 -12.68
CA ASN A 246 -22.18 -12.99 -14.11
C ASN A 246 -21.26 -11.79 -14.46
N GLU A 247 -20.35 -11.43 -13.56
CA GLU A 247 -19.32 -10.43 -13.85
C GLU A 247 -18.02 -11.16 -14.20
N LYS A 248 -17.30 -10.63 -15.18
CA LYS A 248 -15.99 -11.18 -15.55
C LYS A 248 -14.94 -10.77 -14.53
N TYR A 249 -14.04 -11.68 -14.17
CA TYR A 249 -12.98 -11.38 -13.19
C TYR A 249 -12.08 -10.21 -13.63
N ASN A 250 -11.82 -10.08 -14.94
CA ASN A 250 -11.00 -9.00 -15.47
C ASN A 250 -11.64 -7.60 -15.42
N THR A 251 -12.88 -7.46 -14.95
CA THR A 251 -13.51 -6.15 -14.82
C THR A 251 -13.32 -5.53 -13.44
N TYR A 252 -12.83 -6.26 -12.45
CA TYR A 252 -12.70 -5.73 -11.08
C TYR A 252 -11.50 -6.28 -10.30
N LEU A 253 -10.90 -7.40 -10.73
CA LEU A 253 -9.67 -7.87 -10.10
C LEU A 253 -8.50 -6.97 -10.46
N ASP A 254 -7.82 -6.51 -9.42
CA ASP A 254 -6.67 -5.64 -9.49
C ASP A 254 -5.61 -6.15 -8.50
N ASP A 255 -4.76 -7.04 -9.01
CA ASP A 255 -3.63 -7.61 -8.27
C ASP A 255 -2.39 -6.77 -8.52
N SER A 256 -2.06 -5.93 -7.55
CA SER A 256 -1.01 -4.92 -7.64
C SER A 256 0.42 -5.48 -7.57
N PHE A 257 0.58 -6.81 -7.50
CA PHE A 257 1.89 -7.45 -7.36
C PHE A 257 2.36 -8.10 -8.65
N GLU A 258 1.45 -8.60 -9.49
CA GLU A 258 1.80 -9.42 -10.63
C GLU A 258 1.60 -8.70 -11.98
N PHE A 259 2.71 -8.32 -12.62
CA PHE A 259 2.73 -7.70 -13.95
C PHE A 259 3.63 -8.49 -14.90
N THR A 260 3.05 -9.40 -15.67
CA THR A 260 3.74 -10.11 -16.77
C THR A 260 3.22 -9.61 -18.13
N ALA A 261 3.83 -10.04 -19.25
CA ALA A 261 3.40 -9.66 -20.60
C ALA A 261 1.92 -9.94 -20.90
N SER A 262 1.31 -10.89 -20.17
CA SER A 262 -0.14 -11.01 -19.99
C SER A 262 -0.38 -11.32 -18.51
N PRO A 263 -0.92 -10.41 -17.69
CA PRO A 263 -1.11 -10.61 -16.25
C PRO A 263 -1.75 -11.96 -15.89
N TRP A 264 -2.65 -12.44 -16.75
CA TRP A 264 -3.39 -13.70 -16.58
C TRP A 264 -2.61 -14.98 -16.92
N ALA A 265 -1.37 -14.89 -17.36
CA ALA A 265 -0.53 -16.05 -17.65
C ALA A 265 0.11 -16.68 -16.40
N GLY A 266 0.11 -15.97 -15.27
CA GLY A 266 0.67 -16.44 -14.01
C GLY A 266 -0.39 -16.63 -12.91
N THR A 267 -0.11 -16.12 -11.71
CA THR A 267 -0.94 -16.28 -10.51
C THR A 267 -1.83 -15.07 -10.22
N PHE A 268 -2.08 -14.20 -11.20
CA PHE A 268 -2.85 -12.97 -10.99
C PHE A 268 -4.20 -13.27 -10.36
N GLY A 269 -4.51 -12.60 -9.24
CA GLY A 269 -5.72 -12.82 -8.45
C GLY A 269 -5.72 -14.10 -7.59
N LYS A 270 -4.74 -15.01 -7.75
CA LYS A 270 -4.53 -16.18 -6.88
C LYS A 270 -3.71 -15.81 -5.64
N ASN A 271 -3.93 -16.50 -4.53
CA ASN A 271 -3.21 -16.28 -3.26
C ASN A 271 -3.27 -14.81 -2.81
N PHE A 272 -4.32 -14.11 -3.22
CA PHE A 272 -4.54 -12.70 -2.98
C PHE A 272 -5.69 -12.56 -1.99
N TYR A 273 -5.45 -11.80 -0.94
CA TYR A 273 -6.38 -11.64 0.17
C TYR A 273 -6.63 -10.16 0.42
N GLN A 274 -7.87 -9.81 0.73
CA GLN A 274 -8.27 -8.47 1.13
C GLN A 274 -8.86 -8.57 2.54
N PHE A 275 -8.36 -7.73 3.44
CA PHE A 275 -8.74 -7.72 4.85
C PHE A 275 -8.97 -6.30 5.35
N GLY A 276 -9.78 -6.19 6.40
CA GLY A 276 -9.94 -5.00 7.20
C GLY A 276 -9.16 -5.08 8.50
N ASN A 277 -8.78 -3.93 9.08
CA ASN A 277 -8.34 -3.89 10.47
C ASN A 277 -9.52 -4.24 11.41
N PRO A 278 -9.45 -5.34 12.18
CA PRO A 278 -10.55 -5.78 13.04
C PRO A 278 -10.69 -4.99 14.34
N PHE A 279 -9.72 -4.15 14.70
CA PHE A 279 -9.63 -3.53 16.02
C PHE A 279 -9.76 -2.00 15.97
N LEU A 280 -10.00 -1.43 17.15
CA LEU A 280 -9.95 0.01 17.41
C LEU A 280 -8.54 0.51 17.80
N THR A 281 -7.53 -0.31 17.53
CA THR A 281 -6.10 0.03 17.55
C THR A 281 -5.52 -0.05 16.15
N ASN A 282 -4.36 0.53 15.92
CA ASN A 282 -3.57 0.20 14.73
C ASN A 282 -3.19 -1.28 14.71
N ILE A 283 -2.92 -1.82 13.51
CA ILE A 283 -2.19 -3.07 13.32
C ILE A 283 -0.91 -2.80 12.51
N ASP A 284 0.22 -3.36 12.93
CA ASP A 284 1.49 -3.26 12.21
C ASP A 284 1.73 -4.51 11.39
N LEU A 285 1.82 -4.35 10.07
CA LEU A 285 2.08 -5.46 9.17
C LEU A 285 3.56 -5.56 8.78
N SER A 286 4.41 -4.61 9.17
CA SER A 286 5.77 -4.45 8.64
C SER A 286 6.70 -5.65 8.83
N LYS A 287 6.45 -6.53 9.81
CA LYS A 287 7.35 -7.63 10.16
C LYS A 287 6.74 -9.04 10.03
N ILE A 288 5.52 -9.14 9.50
CA ILE A 288 4.72 -10.39 9.47
C ILE A 288 5.36 -11.56 8.71
N GLY A 289 6.40 -11.29 7.90
CA GLY A 289 7.06 -12.28 7.07
C GLY A 289 8.30 -12.93 7.68
N TYR A 290 8.80 -12.46 8.84
CA TYR A 290 10.04 -12.95 9.45
C TYR A 290 9.78 -13.64 10.79
N ASP A 291 10.38 -14.81 11.02
CA ASP A 291 10.44 -15.37 12.37
C ASP A 291 11.51 -14.61 13.17
N GLU A 292 11.04 -13.68 13.98
CA GLU A 292 11.87 -12.80 14.80
C GLU A 292 12.66 -13.55 15.88
N GLY A 293 12.25 -14.77 16.24
CA GLY A 293 12.63 -15.38 17.52
C GLY A 293 12.29 -14.46 18.71
N GLY A 294 12.66 -14.87 19.93
CA GLY A 294 12.56 -14.03 21.13
C GLY A 294 11.30 -13.15 21.23
N VAL A 295 11.49 -11.83 21.06
CA VAL A 295 10.44 -10.84 20.96
C VAL A 295 9.93 -10.76 19.51
N SER A 296 8.74 -11.32 19.26
CA SER A 296 8.18 -11.54 17.93
C SER A 296 6.75 -11.01 17.82
N ASP A 297 6.34 -10.69 16.59
CA ASP A 297 4.96 -10.40 16.22
C ASP A 297 4.03 -11.62 16.23
N GLY A 298 4.54 -12.81 16.55
CA GLY A 298 3.79 -14.06 16.56
C GLY A 298 3.33 -14.51 15.17
N ASN A 299 3.89 -13.92 14.11
CA ASN A 299 3.62 -14.22 12.72
C ASN A 299 4.92 -14.63 12.01
N ALA A 300 4.79 -15.47 11.00
CA ALA A 300 5.90 -15.90 10.15
C ALA A 300 5.34 -16.31 8.79
N VAL A 301 4.69 -15.38 8.09
CA VAL A 301 4.11 -15.59 6.77
C VAL A 301 5.23 -15.66 5.74
N THR A 302 5.96 -16.78 5.73
CA THR A 302 7.25 -16.91 5.01
C THR A 302 7.14 -16.85 3.48
N ASN A 303 5.96 -17.07 2.91
CA ASN A 303 5.70 -16.95 1.47
C ASN A 303 4.98 -15.64 1.11
N ILE A 304 4.94 -14.62 1.98
CA ILE A 304 4.34 -13.33 1.61
C ILE A 304 5.16 -12.65 0.51
N TRP A 305 4.45 -12.10 -0.47
CA TRP A 305 5.03 -11.26 -1.52
C TRP A 305 4.93 -9.79 -1.11
N GLY A 306 3.77 -9.34 -0.66
CA GLY A 306 3.61 -7.96 -0.24
C GLY A 306 2.23 -7.61 0.31
N VAL A 307 2.14 -6.36 0.78
CA VAL A 307 0.95 -5.74 1.35
C VAL A 307 0.71 -4.42 0.64
N GLU A 308 -0.47 -4.26 0.06
CA GLU A 308 -1.03 -2.98 -0.36
C GLU A 308 -1.78 -2.38 0.83
N TYR A 309 -1.21 -1.33 1.42
CA TYR A 309 -1.76 -0.69 2.60
C TYR A 309 -2.62 0.55 2.28
N ASP A 310 -2.51 1.05 1.06
CA ASP A 310 -3.31 2.15 0.52
C ASP A 310 -3.71 1.79 -0.91
N PRO A 311 -5.02 1.69 -1.22
CA PRO A 311 -5.49 1.35 -2.56
C PRO A 311 -5.38 2.51 -3.56
N GLY A 312 -4.98 3.72 -3.13
CA GLY A 312 -4.88 4.87 -4.01
C GLY A 312 -6.24 5.34 -4.55
N THR A 313 -6.27 5.68 -5.85
CA THR A 313 -7.47 6.16 -6.55
C THR A 313 -8.07 5.09 -7.45
N ILE A 314 -9.32 4.75 -7.18
CA ILE A 314 -10.20 3.83 -7.89
C ILE A 314 -10.91 4.58 -9.01
N HIS A 315 -10.82 4.04 -10.21
CA HIS A 315 -11.50 4.51 -11.40
C HIS A 315 -12.57 3.50 -11.80
N THR A 316 -13.78 3.99 -12.09
CA THR A 316 -14.85 3.17 -12.68
C THR A 316 -15.10 3.64 -14.10
N LEU A 317 -14.98 2.73 -15.05
CA LEU A 317 -15.23 2.97 -16.46
C LEU A 317 -16.75 3.00 -16.75
N PRO A 318 -17.19 3.58 -17.88
CA PRO A 318 -18.61 3.62 -18.25
C PRO A 318 -19.28 2.24 -18.37
N ASN A 319 -18.50 1.19 -18.64
CA ASN A 319 -18.98 -0.19 -18.69
C ASN A 319 -19.06 -0.88 -17.31
N GLY A 320 -18.76 -0.16 -16.23
CA GLY A 320 -18.78 -0.66 -14.85
C GLY A 320 -17.49 -1.33 -14.39
N SER A 321 -16.49 -1.50 -15.25
CA SER A 321 -15.18 -2.04 -14.85
C SER A 321 -14.45 -1.07 -13.92
N THR A 322 -13.73 -1.61 -12.93
CA THR A 322 -12.98 -0.83 -11.95
C THR A 322 -11.50 -1.21 -11.92
N TYR A 323 -10.62 -0.22 -11.72
CA TYR A 323 -9.19 -0.43 -11.48
C TYR A 323 -8.64 0.67 -10.56
N ALA A 324 -7.53 0.42 -9.87
CA ALA A 324 -6.88 1.40 -9.02
C ALA A 324 -5.59 1.97 -9.64
N THR A 325 -5.18 3.15 -9.16
CA THR A 325 -3.94 3.82 -9.52
C THR A 325 -3.33 4.49 -8.30
N GLY A 326 -2.00 4.51 -8.21
CA GLY A 326 -1.31 5.16 -7.09
C GLY A 326 -1.41 4.38 -5.77
N SER A 327 -1.68 3.06 -5.83
CA SER A 327 -1.61 2.18 -4.68
C SER A 327 -0.23 2.23 -4.01
N LYS A 328 -0.20 2.16 -2.68
CA LYS A 328 1.05 2.09 -1.93
C LYS A 328 1.25 0.70 -1.35
N ILE A 329 2.45 0.16 -1.59
CA ILE A 329 2.76 -1.25 -1.41
C ILE A 329 4.09 -1.37 -0.68
N VAL A 330 4.19 -2.37 0.19
CA VAL A 330 5.44 -2.89 0.71
C VAL A 330 5.59 -4.34 0.29
N THR A 331 6.76 -4.68 -0.23
CA THR A 331 7.09 -6.04 -0.66
C THR A 331 8.01 -6.70 0.36
N TYR A 332 8.07 -8.03 0.35
CA TYR A 332 8.92 -8.80 1.24
C TYR A 332 9.83 -9.72 0.44
N GLN A 333 11.12 -9.69 0.77
CA GLN A 333 12.16 -10.45 0.11
C GLN A 333 12.54 -11.70 0.88
N PRO A 334 12.58 -12.90 0.27
CA PRO A 334 13.12 -14.08 0.92
C PRO A 334 14.53 -13.89 1.46
N THR A 335 14.69 -14.28 2.72
CA THR A 335 15.92 -14.33 3.49
C THR A 335 16.07 -15.75 4.03
N GLY A 336 17.26 -16.13 4.50
CA GLY A 336 17.48 -17.48 5.05
C GLY A 336 16.58 -17.87 6.23
N ASN A 337 15.77 -16.95 6.79
CA ASN A 337 14.91 -17.15 7.96
C ASN A 337 13.48 -16.58 7.82
N GLY A 338 12.98 -16.43 6.60
CA GLY A 338 11.67 -15.84 6.33
C GLY A 338 11.79 -14.76 5.26
N VAL A 339 10.98 -13.72 5.30
CA VAL A 339 11.07 -12.61 4.34
C VAL A 339 11.21 -11.25 5.02
N ALA A 340 12.08 -10.39 4.50
CA ALA A 340 12.34 -9.05 5.02
C ALA A 340 11.61 -7.98 4.20
N PRO A 341 10.95 -6.99 4.83
CA PRO A 341 10.21 -5.95 4.12
C PRO A 341 11.14 -4.96 3.38
N ALA A 342 10.71 -4.46 2.23
CA ALA A 342 11.35 -3.42 1.43
C ALA A 342 10.35 -2.35 0.98
N GLY A 343 10.82 -1.13 0.73
CA GLY A 343 9.97 0.02 0.39
C GLY A 343 9.56 0.86 1.61
N ASP A 344 8.29 1.32 1.65
CA ASP A 344 7.74 2.19 2.70
C ASP A 344 7.41 1.44 4.00
N VAL A 345 8.36 0.68 4.53
CA VAL A 345 8.17 -0.24 5.68
C VAL A 345 7.55 0.46 6.89
N ASP A 346 7.90 1.73 7.12
CA ASP A 346 7.38 2.54 8.24
C ASP A 346 5.89 2.87 8.14
N LEU A 347 5.29 2.72 6.95
CA LEU A 347 3.94 3.14 6.62
C LEU A 347 2.93 1.98 6.53
N VAL A 348 3.36 0.72 6.71
CA VAL A 348 2.47 -0.45 6.69
C VAL A 348 1.74 -0.66 8.03
N VAL A 349 1.23 0.44 8.57
CA VAL A 349 0.41 0.46 9.78
C VAL A 349 -1.02 0.78 9.36
N ILE A 350 -1.91 -0.19 9.58
CA ILE A 350 -3.31 -0.09 9.18
C ILE A 350 -4.12 0.49 10.34
N LYS A 351 -4.73 1.65 10.12
CA LYS A 351 -5.53 2.35 11.13
C LYS A 351 -6.88 1.64 11.34
N PRO A 352 -7.59 1.85 12.46
CA PRO A 352 -8.97 1.40 12.60
C PRO A 352 -9.82 1.89 11.44
N MET A 353 -10.73 1.02 10.97
CA MET A 353 -11.58 1.24 9.79
C MET A 353 -10.86 1.33 8.43
N GLN A 354 -9.54 1.12 8.39
CA GLN A 354 -8.78 1.00 7.14
C GLN A 354 -8.70 -0.47 6.72
N SER A 355 -8.65 -0.68 5.40
CA SER A 355 -8.45 -1.97 4.76
C SER A 355 -7.06 -2.09 4.14
N PHE A 356 -6.64 -3.32 3.85
CA PHE A 356 -5.41 -3.64 3.15
C PHE A 356 -5.60 -4.88 2.28
N LYS A 357 -4.70 -5.07 1.32
CA LYS A 357 -4.62 -6.27 0.51
C LYS A 357 -3.25 -6.93 0.71
N MET A 358 -3.19 -8.24 0.63
CA MET A 358 -1.95 -8.99 0.76
C MET A 358 -1.88 -10.11 -0.27
N LYS A 359 -0.68 -10.36 -0.77
CA LYS A 359 -0.41 -11.40 -1.76
C LYS A 359 0.62 -12.37 -1.21
N LEU A 360 0.35 -13.67 -1.34
CA LEU A 360 1.35 -14.71 -1.14
C LEU A 360 1.92 -15.16 -2.49
N ARG A 361 3.15 -15.64 -2.46
CA ARG A 361 3.90 -16.13 -3.62
C ARG A 361 3.34 -17.46 -4.12
N ASP A 362 2.81 -18.27 -3.21
CA ASP A 362 2.23 -19.58 -3.52
C ASP A 362 1.06 -19.90 -2.57
N ASN A 363 0.46 -21.08 -2.77
CA ASN A 363 -0.69 -21.56 -1.99
C ASN A 363 -0.30 -22.42 -0.78
N THR A 364 0.97 -22.38 -0.36
CA THR A 364 1.42 -23.03 0.87
C THR A 364 0.72 -22.35 2.05
N SER A 365 0.07 -23.15 2.89
CA SER A 365 -0.72 -22.64 4.01
C SER A 365 0.13 -21.84 4.98
N GLN A 366 -0.31 -20.63 5.32
CA GLN A 366 0.26 -19.80 6.38
C GLN A 366 -0.84 -19.38 7.35
N THR A 367 -0.45 -18.73 8.45
CA THR A 367 -1.39 -18.12 9.39
C THR A 367 -1.04 -16.66 9.64
N LEU A 368 -2.08 -15.84 9.83
CA LEU A 368 -1.96 -14.45 10.25
C LEU A 368 -2.73 -14.25 11.55
N ASN A 369 -2.00 -13.98 12.62
CA ASN A 369 -2.53 -13.68 13.93
C ASN A 369 -2.70 -12.16 14.09
N PHE A 370 -3.92 -11.66 13.88
CA PHE A 370 -4.23 -10.24 14.06
C PHE A 370 -4.05 -9.76 15.51
N ASN A 371 -4.27 -10.61 16.51
CA ASN A 371 -4.25 -10.21 17.92
C ASN A 371 -2.89 -9.64 18.33
N THR A 372 -1.81 -10.22 17.80
CA THR A 372 -0.45 -9.84 18.13
C THR A 372 0.02 -8.63 17.34
N LEU A 373 -0.67 -8.20 16.28
CA LEU A 373 -0.29 -7.04 15.46
C LEU A 373 -0.75 -5.70 16.05
N ARG A 374 -1.61 -5.73 17.08
CA ARG A 374 -2.24 -4.55 17.69
C ARG A 374 -1.22 -3.59 18.32
N ARG A 375 -1.35 -2.29 18.01
CA ARG A 375 -0.50 -1.23 18.59
C ARG A 375 -1.22 0.11 18.68
N PHE A 376 -0.72 1.01 19.54
CA PHE A 376 -1.17 2.40 19.59
C PHE A 376 -0.38 3.36 18.69
N LYS A 377 0.82 2.95 18.26
CA LYS A 377 1.71 3.83 17.48
C LYS A 377 1.32 3.85 16.00
N GLN A 378 1.45 5.03 15.38
CA GLN A 378 1.04 5.31 13.99
C GLN A 378 2.12 4.98 12.94
N THR A 379 3.32 4.61 13.36
CA THR A 379 4.46 4.23 12.50
C THR A 379 4.84 2.79 12.77
N ALA A 380 5.60 2.12 11.90
CA ALA A 380 6.05 0.74 12.14
C ALA A 380 6.94 0.57 13.38
N ARG A 381 7.17 -0.68 13.79
CA ARG A 381 8.02 -1.04 14.94
C ARG A 381 9.49 -1.12 14.53
N ALA A 382 10.38 -0.59 15.37
CA ALA A 382 11.83 -0.81 15.23
C ALA A 382 12.19 -2.25 15.65
N ALA A 383 13.23 -2.85 15.06
CA ALA A 383 13.60 -4.23 15.38
C ALA A 383 13.93 -4.40 16.87
N GLY A 384 13.53 -5.52 17.46
CA GLY A 384 13.77 -5.85 18.88
C GLY A 384 12.88 -5.16 19.91
N THR A 385 11.87 -4.38 19.48
CA THR A 385 10.87 -3.78 20.41
C THR A 385 9.75 -4.79 20.72
N ASP A 386 9.24 -4.86 21.94
CA ASP A 386 8.19 -5.84 22.31
C ASP A 386 6.81 -5.54 21.72
N TYR A 387 6.05 -6.61 21.42
CA TYR A 387 4.62 -6.56 21.06
C TYR A 387 3.78 -6.43 22.31
N SER A 388 4.03 -5.33 23.02
CA SER A 388 3.18 -4.84 24.08
C SER A 388 2.84 -3.42 23.73
N VAL A 389 1.55 -3.07 23.84
CA VAL A 389 1.07 -1.68 23.67
C VAL A 389 1.71 -0.70 24.67
N THR A 390 2.51 -1.20 25.62
CA THR A 390 3.29 -0.44 26.59
C THR A 390 4.83 -0.52 26.40
N ALA A 391 5.34 -1.15 25.33
CA ALA A 391 6.76 -1.38 25.18
C ALA A 391 7.58 -0.09 24.96
N ALA A 392 8.58 0.12 25.82
CA ALA A 392 9.64 1.10 25.61
C ALA A 392 10.66 0.57 24.59
N ARG A 393 11.27 1.48 23.83
CA ARG A 393 12.39 1.21 22.91
C ARG A 393 13.46 0.34 23.57
N SER A 394 13.85 -0.74 22.92
CA SER A 394 15.18 -1.32 23.06
C SER A 394 15.56 -1.99 21.75
N ALA A 395 16.74 -1.63 21.24
CA ALA A 395 17.35 -2.21 20.04
C ALA A 395 18.19 -3.42 20.44
N GLN A 396 18.09 -4.50 19.69
CA GLN A 396 19.14 -5.52 19.65
C GLN A 396 19.27 -6.03 18.21
N ASN A 397 20.43 -5.74 17.64
CA ASN A 397 20.80 -6.06 16.27
C ASN A 397 21.62 -7.35 16.29
N THR A 398 21.13 -8.43 15.69
CA THR A 398 21.92 -9.64 15.46
C THR A 398 22.24 -9.78 13.97
N SER A 399 23.54 -9.70 13.69
CA SER A 399 24.17 -9.82 12.37
C SER A 399 23.73 -11.08 11.62
N ARG A 400 22.99 -10.89 10.52
CA ARG A 400 22.70 -11.88 9.47
C ARG A 400 22.57 -11.14 8.13
N GLY A 401 22.94 -11.79 7.01
CA GLY A 401 23.14 -11.16 5.69
C GLY A 401 22.19 -9.99 5.41
N SER A 402 22.73 -8.78 5.27
CA SER A 402 21.94 -7.55 5.40
C SER A 402 21.46 -7.01 4.06
N LEU A 403 20.17 -6.66 4.00
CA LEU A 403 19.53 -5.91 2.92
C LEU A 403 19.89 -4.43 3.07
N LYS A 404 20.46 -3.83 2.03
CA LYS A 404 20.94 -2.44 2.04
C LYS A 404 20.12 -1.65 1.03
N GLN A 405 19.60 -0.49 1.40
CA GLN A 405 18.72 0.29 0.54
C GLN A 405 19.14 1.75 0.52
N LEU A 406 19.17 2.31 -0.70
CA LEU A 406 19.18 3.74 -0.95
C LEU A 406 17.82 4.15 -1.49
N GLY A 407 17.06 4.92 -0.71
CA GLY A 407 15.90 5.68 -1.18
C GLY A 407 16.34 7.02 -1.76
N ILE A 408 15.82 7.34 -2.93
CA ILE A 408 16.04 8.60 -3.64
C ILE A 408 14.68 9.29 -3.72
N ILE A 409 14.52 10.36 -2.94
CA ILE A 409 13.26 11.11 -2.83
C ILE A 409 13.40 12.42 -3.61
N GLY A 410 12.57 12.61 -4.64
CA GLY A 410 12.54 13.81 -5.45
C GLY A 410 11.73 14.90 -4.77
N LEU A 411 12.33 16.06 -4.60
CA LEU A 411 11.71 17.23 -3.99
C LEU A 411 11.43 18.33 -5.03
N ASP A 412 10.33 19.05 -4.84
CA ASP A 412 10.03 20.28 -5.56
C ASP A 412 10.88 21.47 -5.07
N ALA A 413 10.68 22.65 -5.67
CA ALA A 413 11.39 23.87 -5.29
C ALA A 413 11.13 24.35 -3.84
N ASN A 414 10.05 23.88 -3.21
CA ASN A 414 9.66 24.22 -1.84
C ASN A 414 10.14 23.15 -0.83
N GLY A 415 10.80 22.08 -1.30
CA GLY A 415 11.24 20.97 -0.47
C GLY A 415 10.17 19.94 -0.18
N ASN A 416 9.02 19.97 -0.87
CA ASN A 416 7.99 18.93 -0.74
C ASN A 416 8.35 17.73 -1.59
N GLU A 417 8.04 16.54 -1.09
CA GLU A 417 8.21 15.31 -1.85
C GLU A 417 7.19 15.19 -2.99
N ILE A 418 7.67 14.85 -4.18
CA ILE A 418 6.86 14.68 -5.40
C ILE A 418 7.10 13.35 -6.12
N GLY A 419 7.98 12.50 -5.60
CA GLY A 419 8.23 11.15 -6.09
C GLY A 419 9.40 10.49 -5.37
N ARG A 420 9.52 9.16 -5.51
CA ARG A 420 10.65 8.41 -4.95
C ARG A 420 10.98 7.18 -5.80
N THR A 421 12.20 6.68 -5.66
CA THR A 421 12.66 5.40 -6.22
C THR A 421 13.72 4.82 -5.29
N TYR A 422 14.00 3.52 -5.43
CA TYR A 422 14.90 2.79 -4.55
C TYR A 422 15.93 2.01 -5.34
N TYR A 423 17.15 2.00 -4.83
CA TYR A 423 18.21 1.09 -5.24
C TYR A 423 18.58 0.19 -4.05
N VAL A 424 18.42 -1.12 -4.22
CA VAL A 424 18.52 -2.10 -3.13
C VAL A 424 19.56 -3.15 -3.45
N VAL A 425 20.35 -3.52 -2.45
CA VAL A 425 21.48 -4.43 -2.59
C VAL A 425 21.44 -5.51 -1.52
N SER A 426 21.59 -6.77 -1.95
CA SER A 426 21.61 -7.94 -1.07
C SER A 426 22.54 -9.01 -1.66
N PRO A 427 23.19 -9.87 -0.84
CA PRO A 427 23.92 -11.05 -1.32
C PRO A 427 23.06 -12.03 -2.10
N THR A 428 21.73 -12.01 -1.89
CA THR A 428 20.76 -12.94 -2.50
C THR A 428 20.00 -12.35 -3.69
N SER A 429 20.14 -11.06 -3.98
CA SER A 429 19.49 -10.44 -5.14
C SER A 429 20.14 -10.89 -6.45
N ALA A 430 19.33 -10.98 -7.51
CA ALA A 430 19.85 -11.12 -8.87
C ALA A 430 20.29 -9.74 -9.38
N THR A 431 21.18 -9.71 -10.38
CA THR A 431 21.60 -8.47 -11.04
C THR A 431 21.06 -8.48 -12.46
N GLY A 432 20.49 -7.36 -12.88
CA GLY A 432 19.88 -7.14 -14.18
C GLY A 432 18.47 -7.69 -14.27
N HIS A 433 17.99 -7.83 -15.51
CA HIS A 433 16.60 -8.20 -15.79
C HIS A 433 16.14 -9.44 -15.02
N GLN A 434 14.98 -9.32 -14.38
CA GLN A 434 14.33 -10.39 -13.63
C GLN A 434 14.15 -11.68 -14.47
N VAL A 435 14.93 -12.72 -14.14
CA VAL A 435 14.77 -14.06 -14.73
C VAL A 435 13.99 -15.03 -13.84
N SER A 436 13.66 -14.64 -12.60
CA SER A 436 12.91 -15.47 -11.64
C SER A 436 12.15 -14.63 -10.60
N ILE A 437 10.90 -15.01 -10.32
CA ILE A 437 10.04 -14.41 -9.28
C ILE A 437 10.40 -14.86 -7.86
N ALA A 438 11.24 -15.89 -7.71
CA ALA A 438 11.54 -16.51 -6.41
C ALA A 438 12.48 -15.68 -5.52
N THR A 439 13.29 -14.79 -6.10
CA THR A 439 14.41 -14.12 -5.41
C THR A 439 14.52 -12.63 -5.73
N THR A 440 13.55 -12.04 -6.42
CA THR A 440 13.61 -10.64 -6.88
C THR A 440 12.79 -9.70 -6.00
N ILE A 441 13.31 -8.49 -5.81
CA ILE A 441 12.60 -7.34 -5.21
C ILE A 441 12.29 -6.23 -6.22
N GLN A 442 12.60 -6.44 -7.50
CA GLN A 442 12.37 -5.41 -8.50
C GLN A 442 10.88 -5.06 -8.57
N ALA A 443 10.59 -3.77 -8.73
CA ALA A 443 9.24 -3.26 -8.90
C ALA A 443 9.26 -2.17 -9.96
N SER A 444 8.31 -2.16 -10.90
CA SER A 444 8.24 -1.13 -11.94
C SER A 444 7.79 0.22 -11.36
N ALA A 445 8.34 1.32 -11.89
CA ALA A 445 8.00 2.68 -11.49
C ALA A 445 6.70 3.22 -12.10
N GLY A 446 6.05 2.49 -13.00
CA GLY A 446 4.81 2.94 -13.63
C GLY A 446 4.93 4.36 -14.18
N LYS A 447 4.16 5.31 -13.61
CA LYS A 447 4.13 6.74 -13.99
C LYS A 447 4.94 7.68 -13.08
N ASN A 448 5.91 7.19 -12.33
CA ASN A 448 6.75 8.07 -11.49
C ASN A 448 7.45 9.16 -12.32
N LEU A 449 7.80 10.28 -11.68
CA LEU A 449 8.51 11.38 -12.37
C LEU A 449 9.96 11.00 -12.70
N PHE A 450 10.55 10.09 -11.94
CA PHE A 450 11.90 9.62 -12.14
C PHE A 450 12.02 8.19 -11.62
N GLY A 451 13.05 7.48 -12.06
CA GLY A 451 13.25 6.09 -11.69
C GLY A 451 14.58 5.57 -12.21
N THR A 452 14.84 4.31 -11.96
CA THR A 452 16.05 3.62 -12.43
C THR A 452 15.72 2.67 -13.57
N PHE A 453 16.64 2.41 -14.50
CA PHE A 453 16.44 1.38 -15.53
C PHE A 453 17.06 0.05 -15.10
N GLU A 454 16.68 -1.04 -15.79
CA GLU A 454 17.40 -2.32 -15.70
C GLU A 454 18.87 -2.13 -16.04
N GLU A 455 19.73 -2.76 -15.25
CA GLU A 455 21.16 -2.71 -15.40
C GLU A 455 21.73 -3.89 -16.19
N ASP A 456 22.69 -3.61 -17.08
CA ASP A 456 23.54 -4.68 -17.63
C ASP A 456 24.39 -5.26 -16.51
N ILE A 457 24.75 -6.55 -16.58
CA ILE A 457 25.60 -7.21 -15.58
C ILE A 457 26.97 -6.52 -15.39
N ASN A 458 27.40 -5.67 -16.33
CA ASN A 458 28.62 -4.87 -16.27
C ASN A 458 28.39 -3.38 -15.92
N GLY A 459 27.18 -2.98 -15.58
CA GLY A 459 26.79 -1.59 -15.28
C GLY A 459 26.28 -0.81 -16.49
N GLY A 460 25.44 0.19 -16.22
CA GLY A 460 24.71 0.97 -17.24
C GLY A 460 23.44 0.27 -17.70
N TYR A 461 22.78 0.80 -18.74
CA TYR A 461 21.52 0.25 -19.25
C TYR A 461 21.64 -1.19 -19.77
N ASP A 462 20.70 -2.05 -19.38
CA ASP A 462 20.36 -3.21 -20.18
C ASP A 462 19.61 -2.75 -21.44
N ASN A 463 20.31 -2.72 -22.55
CA ASN A 463 19.78 -2.22 -23.83
C ASN A 463 18.63 -3.10 -24.39
N ASN A 464 18.47 -4.33 -23.90
CA ASN A 464 17.35 -5.19 -24.28
C ASN A 464 16.06 -4.85 -23.52
N ASN A 465 16.16 -4.14 -22.39
CA ASN A 465 15.07 -3.87 -21.45
C ASN A 465 14.99 -2.37 -21.09
N THR A 466 14.92 -1.52 -22.11
CA THR A 466 14.84 -0.05 -21.97
C THR A 466 13.42 0.53 -22.08
N ASN A 467 12.41 -0.33 -22.20
CA ASN A 467 11.02 0.05 -22.41
C ASN A 467 10.25 0.43 -21.13
N TYR A 468 10.86 0.26 -19.95
CA TYR A 468 10.29 0.62 -18.65
C TYR A 468 11.38 1.08 -17.68
N TRP A 469 10.99 1.81 -16.64
CA TRP A 469 11.82 2.09 -15.47
C TRP A 469 11.29 1.38 -14.22
N LEU A 470 12.12 1.31 -13.19
CA LEU A 470 11.94 0.62 -11.93
C LEU A 470 11.78 1.62 -10.79
N TYR A 471 10.81 1.32 -9.93
CA TYR A 471 10.61 1.93 -8.62
C TYR A 471 11.57 1.37 -7.58
N ILE A 472 11.82 0.06 -7.66
CA ILE A 472 12.82 -0.63 -6.88
C ILE A 472 13.70 -1.34 -7.89
N ASN A 473 14.94 -0.88 -8.00
CA ASN A 473 15.99 -1.60 -8.70
C ASN A 473 16.79 -2.39 -7.66
N GLU A 474 17.12 -3.63 -8.00
CA GLU A 474 17.87 -4.53 -7.15
C GLU A 474 19.21 -4.88 -7.79
N ALA A 475 20.23 -5.12 -6.99
CA ALA A 475 21.47 -5.71 -7.48
C ALA A 475 22.12 -6.63 -6.45
N ASN A 476 22.91 -7.59 -6.93
CA ASN A 476 23.68 -8.47 -6.05
C ASN A 476 24.83 -7.71 -5.39
N GLU A 477 24.98 -7.89 -4.07
CA GLU A 477 26.01 -7.22 -3.27
C GLU A 477 27.44 -7.50 -3.73
N SER A 478 27.73 -8.73 -4.17
CA SER A 478 29.10 -9.16 -4.47
C SER A 478 29.48 -8.89 -5.93
N ASN A 479 28.60 -9.22 -6.87
CA ASN A 479 28.93 -9.17 -8.29
C ASN A 479 28.62 -7.83 -8.96
N PHE A 480 27.91 -6.93 -8.25
CA PHE A 480 27.54 -5.60 -8.75
C PHE A 480 28.13 -4.43 -7.96
N GLN A 481 28.99 -4.71 -6.98
CA GLN A 481 29.71 -3.67 -6.25
C GLN A 481 30.54 -2.80 -7.20
N GLY A 482 30.43 -1.47 -7.05
CA GLY A 482 31.16 -0.47 -7.83
C GLY A 482 30.66 -0.27 -9.27
N LYS A 483 29.60 -0.97 -9.70
CA LYS A 483 28.95 -0.78 -11.00
C LYS A 483 27.77 0.17 -10.86
N ASN A 484 27.45 0.89 -11.93
CA ASN A 484 26.40 1.90 -11.91
C ASN A 484 25.02 1.35 -12.30
N VAL A 485 24.01 1.77 -11.55
CA VAL A 485 22.60 1.80 -11.96
C VAL A 485 22.27 3.19 -12.50
N LYS A 486 21.54 3.25 -13.60
CA LYS A 486 21.14 4.51 -14.24
C LYS A 486 19.87 5.06 -13.61
N LEU A 487 19.99 6.19 -12.91
CA LEU A 487 18.88 7.03 -12.45
C LEU A 487 18.53 8.04 -13.55
N VAL A 488 17.25 8.15 -13.88
CA VAL A 488 16.78 9.04 -14.95
C VAL A 488 15.62 9.89 -14.49
N ASN A 489 15.71 11.19 -14.77
CA ASN A 489 14.69 12.19 -14.48
C ASN A 489 14.47 13.09 -15.70
N TYR A 490 13.33 12.91 -16.37
CA TYR A 490 12.94 13.72 -17.52
C TYR A 490 12.16 14.99 -17.14
N TYR A 491 11.81 15.17 -15.87
CA TYR A 491 11.00 16.30 -15.37
C TYR A 491 11.83 17.18 -14.42
N LEU A 492 12.99 17.64 -14.90
CA LEU A 492 13.88 18.58 -14.19
C LEU A 492 13.20 19.93 -13.89
N ASP A 493 12.10 20.24 -14.59
CA ASP A 493 11.23 21.38 -14.30
C ASP A 493 10.47 21.19 -12.98
N LYS A 494 10.17 19.94 -12.58
CA LYS A 494 9.44 19.59 -11.35
C LYS A 494 10.36 19.15 -10.22
N VAL A 495 11.22 18.16 -10.46
CA VAL A 495 12.12 17.59 -9.46
C VAL A 495 13.41 18.41 -9.45
N LYS A 496 13.61 19.18 -8.37
CA LYS A 496 14.74 20.12 -8.22
C LYS A 496 15.90 19.57 -7.43
N SER A 497 15.63 18.66 -6.50
CA SER A 497 16.65 18.03 -5.68
C SER A 497 16.26 16.61 -5.31
N TYR A 498 17.26 15.79 -5.00
CA TYR A 498 17.09 14.47 -4.42
C TYR A 498 17.50 14.49 -2.96
N LYS A 499 16.66 13.96 -2.08
CA LYS A 499 17.01 13.61 -0.70
C LYS A 499 17.31 12.11 -0.61
N PHE A 500 18.38 11.76 0.09
CA PHE A 500 18.77 10.36 0.27
C PHE A 500 18.25 9.79 1.59
N GLU A 501 17.71 8.58 1.53
CA GLU A 501 17.38 7.75 2.69
C GLU A 501 18.13 6.42 2.63
N VAL A 502 19.15 6.26 3.46
CA VAL A 502 19.96 5.06 3.54
C VAL A 502 19.47 4.17 4.67
N ARG A 503 19.14 2.93 4.34
CA ARG A 503 18.67 1.91 5.29
C ARG A 503 19.51 0.64 5.23
N GLU A 504 19.60 -0.03 6.37
CA GLU A 504 20.05 -1.41 6.47
C GLU A 504 19.00 -2.22 7.22
N ASN A 505 18.54 -3.33 6.63
CA ASN A 505 17.49 -4.19 7.19
C ASN A 505 16.22 -3.42 7.60
N ALA A 506 15.83 -2.46 6.74
CA ALA A 506 14.71 -1.52 6.92
C ALA A 506 14.90 -0.46 8.01
N GLU A 507 16.04 -0.41 8.72
CA GLU A 507 16.36 0.64 9.68
C GLU A 507 17.17 1.76 9.03
N LEU A 508 16.79 3.01 9.26
CA LEU A 508 17.59 4.17 8.85
C LEU A 508 18.92 4.16 9.61
N ILE A 509 20.02 4.35 8.89
CA ILE A 509 21.30 4.63 9.55
C ILE A 509 21.27 6.03 10.20
N PRO A 510 22.22 6.40 11.08
CA PRO A 510 22.23 7.72 11.69
C PRO A 510 22.31 8.85 10.65
N ALA A 511 21.65 9.99 10.92
CA ALA A 511 21.68 11.15 10.04
C ALA A 511 23.12 11.63 9.78
N GLY A 512 23.44 11.92 8.51
CA GLY A 512 24.79 12.28 8.06
C GLY A 512 25.77 11.09 7.94
N ALA A 513 25.38 9.87 8.33
CA ALA A 513 26.19 8.68 8.11
C ALA A 513 26.11 8.19 6.66
N HIS A 514 27.19 7.56 6.19
CA HIS A 514 27.31 6.96 4.85
C HIS A 514 27.55 5.45 4.91
N GLN A 515 28.36 5.00 5.87
CA GLN A 515 28.77 3.60 5.98
C GLN A 515 27.65 2.75 6.58
N LEU A 516 27.38 1.61 5.93
CA LEU A 516 26.54 0.54 6.44
C LEU A 516 27.38 -0.41 7.31
N SER A 517 26.77 -1.42 7.91
CA SER A 517 27.48 -2.38 8.77
C SER A 517 28.63 -3.12 8.07
N SER A 518 28.59 -3.24 6.74
CA SER A 518 29.66 -3.79 5.91
C SER A 518 30.87 -2.85 5.73
N GLY A 519 30.79 -1.61 6.21
CA GLY A 519 31.78 -0.55 5.94
C GLY A 519 31.68 0.06 4.53
N ILE A 520 30.79 -0.46 3.69
CA ILE A 520 30.50 -0.01 2.33
C ILE A 520 29.24 0.87 2.36
N GLY A 521 29.17 1.90 1.52
CA GLY A 521 28.03 2.80 1.44
C GLY A 521 27.62 3.06 -0.02
N PHE A 522 26.56 3.83 -0.21
CA PHE A 522 26.05 4.18 -1.53
C PHE A 522 26.64 5.48 -2.06
N TYR A 523 26.78 5.59 -3.38
CA TYR A 523 27.30 6.78 -4.02
C TYR A 523 26.36 7.26 -5.12
N TYR A 524 26.35 8.57 -5.33
CA TYR A 524 25.63 9.25 -6.39
C TYR A 524 26.61 10.03 -7.25
N LYS A 525 26.38 10.06 -8.56
CA LYS A 525 27.15 10.88 -9.49
C LYS A 525 26.22 11.45 -10.54
N ALA A 526 26.00 12.76 -10.53
CA ALA A 526 25.31 13.46 -11.62
C ALA A 526 26.09 13.30 -12.94
N GLU A 527 25.41 13.41 -14.08
CA GLU A 527 26.06 13.37 -15.40
C GLU A 527 27.17 14.44 -15.48
N ASN A 528 28.42 14.03 -15.76
CA ASN A 528 29.62 14.87 -15.72
C ASN A 528 29.95 15.52 -14.35
N GLY A 529 29.28 15.10 -13.28
CA GLY A 529 29.53 15.55 -11.91
C GLY A 529 30.62 14.74 -11.20
N THR A 530 31.01 15.22 -10.01
CA THR A 530 31.87 14.48 -9.09
C THR A 530 31.08 13.39 -8.38
N LEU A 531 31.73 12.25 -8.10
CA LEU A 531 31.17 11.21 -7.26
C LEU A 531 30.97 11.75 -5.83
N VAL A 532 29.77 11.61 -5.28
CA VAL A 532 29.45 11.99 -3.89
C VAL A 532 28.95 10.79 -3.11
N GLN A 533 29.24 10.77 -1.81
CA GLN A 533 28.67 9.81 -0.87
C GLN A 533 27.20 10.14 -0.65
N ALA A 534 26.31 9.15 -0.80
CA ALA A 534 24.90 9.31 -0.46
C ALA A 534 24.74 9.11 1.05
N LYS A 535 24.84 10.21 1.81
CA LYS A 535 24.65 10.18 3.27
C LYS A 535 23.18 10.22 3.62
N GLN A 536 22.84 9.63 4.76
CA GLN A 536 21.49 9.64 5.28
C GLN A 536 20.98 11.06 5.53
N GLY A 537 19.88 11.42 4.86
CA GLY A 537 19.23 12.72 4.99
C GLY A 537 19.86 13.84 4.16
N ASP A 538 20.95 13.58 3.42
CA ASP A 538 21.56 14.59 2.56
C ASP A 538 20.66 14.92 1.36
N ILE A 539 20.77 16.16 0.89
CA ILE A 539 20.02 16.68 -0.25
C ILE A 539 21.03 17.14 -1.31
N VAL A 540 20.86 16.65 -2.54
CA VAL A 540 21.69 17.01 -3.71
C VAL A 540 20.82 17.60 -4.83
N PRO A 541 21.34 18.53 -5.64
CA PRO A 541 20.59 19.10 -6.76
C PRO A 541 20.33 18.06 -7.87
N ALA A 542 19.14 18.10 -8.46
CA ALA A 542 18.74 17.28 -9.60
C ALA A 542 18.80 18.13 -10.88
N ASN A 543 20.01 18.34 -11.41
CA ASN A 543 20.28 19.24 -12.53
C ASN A 543 20.54 18.53 -13.86
N THR A 544 20.66 17.21 -13.85
CA THR A 544 20.94 16.39 -15.03
C THR A 544 19.83 15.37 -15.25
N THR A 545 19.58 15.05 -16.52
CA THR A 545 18.55 14.06 -16.90
C THR A 545 18.97 12.66 -16.48
N GLU A 546 20.26 12.36 -16.55
CA GLU A 546 20.80 11.09 -16.10
C GLU A 546 21.74 11.28 -14.89
N ALA A 547 21.82 10.27 -14.05
CA ALA A 547 22.79 10.16 -12.99
C ALA A 547 23.11 8.68 -12.73
N ASP A 548 24.26 8.43 -12.11
CA ASP A 548 24.71 7.09 -11.75
C ASP A 548 24.58 6.89 -10.23
N LEU A 549 23.99 5.75 -9.86
CA LEU A 549 23.92 5.24 -8.49
C LEU A 549 24.86 4.05 -8.35
N TYR A 550 25.60 3.97 -7.24
CA TYR A 550 26.54 2.89 -6.97
C TYR A 550 26.37 2.36 -5.56
N TYR A 551 26.63 1.06 -5.40
CA TYR A 551 26.93 0.45 -4.10
C TYR A 551 28.41 0.12 -4.03
N GLY A 552 29.13 0.74 -3.09
CA GLY A 552 30.58 0.77 -3.10
C GLY A 552 31.15 1.78 -4.08
N ALA A 553 32.36 2.26 -3.79
CA ALA A 553 33.02 3.21 -4.68
C ALA A 553 33.33 2.50 -6.01
N PRO A 554 33.05 3.14 -7.17
CA PRO A 554 33.48 2.60 -8.45
C PRO A 554 35.00 2.46 -8.45
N SER A 555 35.49 1.30 -8.87
CA SER A 555 36.92 1.12 -9.13
C SER A 555 37.34 2.11 -10.23
N GLU A 556 38.58 2.63 -10.15
CA GLU A 556 39.17 3.43 -11.24
C GLU A 556 39.43 2.55 -12.47
N ILE A 557 38.36 2.08 -13.09
CA ILE A 557 38.42 1.45 -14.40
C ILE A 557 38.39 2.60 -15.38
N THR A 558 39.59 2.92 -15.87
CA THR A 558 39.89 3.71 -17.06
C THR A 558 38.74 3.76 -18.04
N LEU A 559 38.41 4.97 -18.53
CA LEU A 559 37.44 5.21 -19.59
C LEU A 559 37.59 4.16 -20.69
N ALA A 560 36.75 3.13 -20.67
CA ALA A 560 36.43 2.44 -21.89
C ALA A 560 35.66 3.49 -22.70
N ASN A 561 36.22 3.89 -23.85
CA ASN A 561 35.46 4.50 -24.93
C ASN A 561 34.41 3.47 -25.40
N LYS A 562 33.39 3.20 -24.58
CA LYS A 562 32.16 2.62 -25.07
C LYS A 562 31.58 3.72 -25.93
N GLU A 563 31.51 3.47 -27.22
CA GLU A 563 30.70 4.24 -28.15
C GLU A 563 29.43 4.69 -27.45
N LYS A 564 29.06 5.96 -27.62
CA LYS A 564 27.84 6.55 -27.08
C LYS A 564 26.66 5.72 -27.61
N LYS A 565 26.34 4.62 -26.93
CA LYS A 565 25.22 3.74 -27.28
C LYS A 565 23.98 4.62 -27.14
N VAL A 566 23.27 4.72 -28.24
CA VAL A 566 22.12 5.57 -28.46
C VAL A 566 21.17 5.45 -27.27
N ALA A 567 20.88 6.59 -26.61
CA ALA A 567 19.82 6.64 -25.62
C ALA A 567 18.55 6.04 -26.25
N PRO A 568 17.85 5.12 -25.57
CA PRO A 568 16.72 4.42 -26.17
C PRO A 568 15.67 5.42 -26.66
N SER A 569 15.33 5.36 -27.95
CA SER A 569 14.32 6.23 -28.59
C SER A 569 12.94 5.99 -27.98
N ARG A 570 12.27 7.05 -27.54
CA ARG A 570 10.95 7.01 -26.86
C ARG A 570 9.76 6.86 -27.82
N THR A 571 10.02 6.69 -29.12
CA THR A 571 8.96 6.52 -30.14
C THR A 571 8.30 5.15 -29.99
N LEU A 572 6.97 5.15 -29.77
CA LEU A 572 6.15 3.94 -29.55
C LEU A 572 5.08 3.81 -30.64
N VAL A 573 4.73 2.57 -30.97
CA VAL A 573 3.55 2.27 -31.79
C VAL A 573 2.52 1.58 -30.92
N VAL A 574 1.38 2.22 -30.71
CA VAL A 574 0.38 1.82 -29.72
C VAL A 574 -0.98 1.67 -30.40
N TYR A 575 -1.76 0.67 -30.01
CA TYR A 575 -3.13 0.56 -30.46
C TYR A 575 -4.03 1.52 -29.67
N ASP A 576 -4.72 2.41 -30.37
CA ASP A 576 -5.70 3.30 -29.78
C ASP A 576 -7.11 2.71 -29.98
N PRO A 577 -7.76 2.20 -28.91
CA PRO A 577 -9.09 1.62 -28.99
C PRO A 577 -10.18 2.66 -29.26
N SER A 578 -9.93 3.95 -29.06
CA SER A 578 -10.91 5.02 -29.32
C SER A 578 -11.12 5.29 -30.81
N ILE A 579 -10.08 5.08 -31.62
CA ILE A 579 -10.12 5.21 -33.08
C ILE A 579 -9.92 3.87 -33.81
N THR A 580 -9.82 2.78 -33.05
CA THR A 580 -9.60 1.40 -33.53
C THR A 580 -8.39 1.25 -34.47
N ASN A 581 -7.35 2.08 -34.32
CA ASN A 581 -6.17 2.11 -35.18
C ASN A 581 -4.88 2.13 -34.36
N TYR A 582 -3.77 1.75 -34.99
CA TYR A 582 -2.45 1.95 -34.40
C TYR A 582 -2.03 3.41 -34.60
N ILE A 583 -1.39 3.99 -33.60
CA ILE A 583 -0.78 5.31 -33.65
C ILE A 583 0.72 5.20 -33.39
N VAL A 584 1.49 6.04 -34.06
CA VAL A 584 2.89 6.29 -33.76
C VAL A 584 2.95 7.52 -32.87
N ARG A 585 3.44 7.35 -31.64
CA ARG A 585 3.75 8.44 -30.73
C ARG A 585 5.25 8.65 -30.74
N PHE A 586 5.69 9.82 -31.16
CA PHE A 586 7.10 10.10 -31.34
C PHE A 586 7.80 10.50 -30.05
N ASP A 587 9.11 10.30 -30.01
CA ASP A 587 9.97 10.91 -29.00
C ASP A 587 9.80 12.45 -29.02
N PRO A 588 9.57 13.10 -27.88
CA PRO A 588 9.42 14.57 -27.80
C PRO A 588 10.61 15.35 -28.40
N ASN A 589 11.77 14.71 -28.54
CA ASN A 589 12.97 15.31 -29.12
C ASN A 589 13.02 15.22 -30.65
N TRP A 590 12.11 14.49 -31.31
CA TRP A 590 12.04 14.36 -32.76
C TRP A 590 11.21 15.50 -33.35
N LYS A 591 11.64 16.02 -34.50
CA LYS A 591 10.88 17.06 -35.23
C LYS A 591 10.16 16.48 -36.43
N LYS A 592 10.78 15.49 -37.09
CA LYS A 592 10.18 14.81 -38.24
C LYS A 592 10.51 13.33 -38.24
N ALA A 593 9.67 12.53 -38.87
CA ALA A 593 9.94 11.11 -39.09
C ALA A 593 9.40 10.59 -40.43
N ASP A 594 10.08 9.60 -40.99
CA ASP A 594 9.63 8.79 -42.12
C ASP A 594 9.03 7.49 -41.58
N ILE A 595 7.87 7.09 -42.10
CA ILE A 595 7.13 5.90 -41.68
C ILE A 595 6.89 4.99 -42.88
N GLU A 596 7.27 3.73 -42.73
CA GLU A 596 7.08 2.66 -43.72
C GLU A 596 6.39 1.48 -43.03
N VAL A 597 5.31 0.96 -43.62
CA VAL A 597 4.59 -0.21 -43.11
C VAL A 597 4.58 -1.29 -44.17
N TYR A 598 5.03 -2.49 -43.82
CA TYR A 598 5.12 -3.66 -44.69
C TYR A 598 4.17 -4.75 -44.21
N ASP A 599 3.58 -5.51 -45.14
CA ASP A 599 2.92 -6.77 -44.79
C ASP A 599 3.94 -7.90 -44.57
N MET A 600 3.47 -9.07 -44.13
CA MET A 600 4.34 -10.24 -43.88
C MET A 600 5.03 -10.80 -45.13
N SER A 601 4.62 -10.42 -46.35
CA SER A 601 5.31 -10.78 -47.59
C SER A 601 6.46 -9.82 -47.94
N GLY A 602 6.64 -8.76 -47.14
CA GLY A 602 7.62 -7.70 -47.38
C GLY A 602 7.12 -6.63 -48.36
N LYS A 603 5.84 -6.68 -48.76
CA LYS A 603 5.26 -5.65 -49.64
C LYS A 603 4.95 -4.40 -48.83
N LEU A 604 5.36 -3.25 -49.35
CA LEU A 604 5.10 -1.94 -48.74
C LEU A 604 3.62 -1.57 -48.89
N VAL A 605 2.96 -1.29 -47.77
CA VAL A 605 1.53 -0.98 -47.65
C VAL A 605 1.30 0.50 -47.39
N ILE A 606 2.14 1.14 -46.55
CA ILE A 606 2.08 2.58 -46.26
C ILE A 606 3.50 3.15 -46.34
N SER A 607 3.65 4.31 -46.98
CA SER A 607 4.88 5.11 -46.94
C SER A 607 4.53 6.58 -46.79
N LYS A 608 5.00 7.20 -45.71
CA LYS A 608 4.82 8.62 -45.43
C LYS A 608 6.15 9.21 -45.01
N LYS A 609 6.57 10.29 -45.67
CA LYS A 609 7.84 10.96 -45.40
C LYS A 609 7.63 12.29 -44.69
N ALA A 610 8.61 12.68 -43.88
CA ALA A 610 8.65 13.96 -43.17
C ALA A 610 7.39 14.28 -42.36
N VAL A 611 6.84 13.27 -41.68
CA VAL A 611 5.70 13.41 -40.77
C VAL A 611 6.09 14.30 -39.61
N ASP A 612 5.21 15.25 -39.25
CA ASP A 612 5.37 16.13 -38.10
C ASP A 612 5.34 15.31 -36.80
N ALA A 613 6.48 15.25 -36.10
CA ALA A 613 6.63 14.44 -34.90
C ALA A 613 6.08 15.12 -33.63
N SER A 614 5.55 16.34 -33.72
CA SER A 614 4.94 17.04 -32.59
C SER A 614 3.54 16.52 -32.20
N ARG A 615 3.00 15.57 -32.96
CA ARG A 615 1.66 15.00 -32.78
C ARG A 615 1.67 13.52 -33.13
N ASP A 616 0.74 12.76 -32.57
CA ASP A 616 0.60 11.34 -32.89
C ASP A 616 0.23 11.15 -34.37
N PHE A 617 0.79 10.12 -35.01
CA PHE A 617 0.47 9.75 -36.40
C PHE A 617 -0.36 8.47 -36.44
N VAL A 618 -1.51 8.49 -37.10
CA VAL A 618 -2.40 7.32 -37.21
C VAL A 618 -1.99 6.44 -38.39
N ILE A 619 -1.81 5.14 -38.12
CA ILE A 619 -1.58 4.10 -39.12
C ILE A 619 -2.93 3.53 -39.56
N GLU A 620 -3.42 4.03 -40.70
CA GLU A 620 -4.71 3.60 -41.28
C GLU A 620 -4.54 2.32 -42.10
N LEU A 621 -4.89 1.18 -41.51
CA LEU A 621 -4.88 -0.14 -42.15
C LEU A 621 -6.32 -0.63 -42.40
N ASN A 622 -6.52 -1.39 -43.47
CA ASN A 622 -7.84 -1.89 -43.86
C ASN A 622 -8.42 -2.86 -42.80
N ASN A 623 -9.58 -2.51 -42.24
CA ASN A 623 -10.24 -3.26 -41.16
C ASN A 623 -10.83 -4.62 -41.59
N SER A 624 -10.93 -4.91 -42.89
CA SER A 624 -11.49 -6.18 -43.37
C SER A 624 -10.48 -7.33 -43.47
N VAL A 625 -9.19 -7.06 -43.27
CA VAL A 625 -8.11 -8.04 -43.43
C VAL A 625 -7.31 -8.16 -42.14
N LYS A 626 -7.44 -9.32 -41.47
CA LYS A 626 -6.62 -9.65 -40.30
C LYS A 626 -5.24 -10.09 -40.73
N ASN A 627 -4.22 -9.28 -40.48
CA ASN A 627 -2.84 -9.59 -40.88
C ASN A 627 -1.82 -8.91 -39.96
N SER A 628 -0.60 -9.45 -39.94
CA SER A 628 0.54 -8.85 -39.24
C SER A 628 1.27 -7.87 -40.16
N TYR A 629 1.77 -6.79 -39.58
CA TYR A 629 2.55 -5.77 -40.30
C TYR A 629 3.83 -5.41 -39.55
N VAL A 630 4.86 -5.04 -40.31
CA VAL A 630 6.11 -4.50 -39.78
C VAL A 630 6.12 -2.99 -40.02
N VAL A 631 6.21 -2.21 -38.95
CA VAL A 631 6.29 -0.75 -38.99
C VAL A 631 7.73 -0.34 -38.74
N LYS A 632 8.29 0.43 -39.68
CA LYS A 632 9.61 1.02 -39.61
C LYS A 632 9.48 2.53 -39.60
N ILE A 633 10.10 3.17 -38.60
CA ILE A 633 10.06 4.62 -38.40
C ILE A 633 11.49 5.12 -38.31
N VAL A 634 11.83 6.15 -39.10
CA VAL A 634 13.17 6.74 -39.13
C VAL A 634 13.05 8.23 -38.83
N SER A 635 13.75 8.72 -37.80
CA SER A 635 13.70 10.14 -37.42
C SER A 635 14.57 11.04 -38.29
N ASP A 636 14.36 12.35 -38.17
CA ASP A 636 15.24 13.38 -38.76
C ASP A 636 16.68 13.33 -38.25
N LYS A 637 16.93 12.58 -37.16
CA LYS A 637 18.26 12.36 -36.56
C LYS A 637 18.86 11.00 -36.93
N GLY A 638 18.18 10.20 -37.75
CA GLY A 638 18.65 8.87 -38.17
C GLY A 638 18.38 7.75 -37.16
N GLU A 639 17.66 8.03 -36.07
CA GLU A 639 17.23 7.00 -35.12
C GLU A 639 16.11 6.17 -35.76
N THR A 640 16.18 4.84 -35.62
CA THR A 640 15.22 3.91 -36.26
C THR A 640 14.48 3.10 -35.21
N VAL A 641 13.15 3.08 -35.28
CA VAL A 641 12.27 2.19 -34.51
C VAL A 641 11.62 1.19 -35.45
N ASN A 642 11.76 -0.09 -35.15
CA ASN A 642 11.11 -1.18 -35.87
C ASN A 642 10.20 -1.94 -34.90
N THR A 643 8.95 -2.15 -35.30
CA THR A 643 7.97 -2.88 -34.47
C THR A 643 7.01 -3.68 -35.30
N LYS A 644 6.36 -4.67 -34.68
CA LYS A 644 5.36 -5.54 -35.30
C LYS A 644 4.00 -5.20 -34.72
N ILE A 645 3.00 -5.04 -35.58
CA ILE A 645 1.62 -4.78 -35.18
C ILE A 645 0.69 -5.84 -35.77
N LEU A 646 -0.42 -6.11 -35.08
CA LEU A 646 -1.43 -7.08 -35.50
C LEU A 646 -2.76 -6.36 -35.65
N LYS A 647 -3.26 -6.26 -36.88
CA LYS A 647 -4.50 -5.55 -37.18
C LYS A 647 -5.57 -6.55 -37.58
#